data_AF-A0A2A9P3U1-F1
#
_entry.id   AF-A0A2A9P3U1-F1
#
_cell.length_a   1.000
_cell.length_b   1.000
_cell.length_c   1.000
_cell.angle_alpha   90.00
_cell.angle_beta   90.00
_cell.angle_gamma   90.00
#
_symmetry.space_group_name_H-M   'P 1'
#
loop_
_entity.id
_entity.type
_entity.pdbx_description
1 polymer ?
#
loop_
_entity_poly.entity_id
_entity_poly.type
_entity_poly.pdbx_seq_one_letter_code
_entity_poly.pdbx_strand_id
1 'polypeptide(L)'
;MPRLATQAGHVLAKVLGIKLQNSEPESAKSISSAASSHDFFVDGGATSSEWLRHQLPSPDGVRRYAKSLFPFLAWVPHYNLQWLAGDVVSGLTIGAIVVPQGMAYASLAKLEPQFGLYSSFVGVVIYWIFGTSKDISIGNVAVLSSIVGSVVDDITSRPGSQDIPPHVIASALSIVAGSIVLVIGLLRCGWIVDLISIPSLSAFMTGSAITIAASQLPALVGVSGFSNRDSPYLVIVNTIRHLPNIKLDAAMGLSALFALYFIRYSLARAAKGFPSKKRIFFFVNTMRTVVIILLYTVVSWLVNMHRRDDPAFRVLGTIPKGFRQAGIPKMPSGIISHFASHLPVAIVVMLAEHIAISKSFGRINNYTINPSQEMVAIGMANLLGPLLGAYPTTGSFSRTAVNSEAGVRTPAGGVMSGLVVFLATYFLTGAFFYIPNAALSAVIIHAVCDLIASPNSLYQFWRVSPLEVPIFLVSVFVTVFRSIEDGLYVTVGLSLVILLYQILKARGRFLGKVRVYSVLGDHVIGEEREKLSEDCGTLTTGRDVFLPLHHEDGSNPEVEIESPYAGIFIFRFSEGFNYSNAGSALDYMTSVILAQTRRTSPEVFKRPGDRPWNHPGPSQSSTTQEQSDIVCLPTLKAIILDLSSVNNVDVTSMQCLVDVRKQLDQYTSPEVVDWHIACINNRWTKRALAAAGFGLPTAGADGKGRRWKPIFSVAEMRDTAEDLISEKTQMSVQDEEMGRESDSPDIYSSSSSTETAVINEKGASVVSRPRRTEAAVYGRNQPFAHVDLTSALQSAIANVEARQEFHRDD
;
A
#
# COMPACT_ATOMS: atom_id res chain seq x y z
N MET A 1 1.74 -33.32 22.53
CA MET A 1 0.89 -32.24 23.08
C MET A 1 -0.49 -32.02 22.41
N PRO A 2 -0.84 -32.48 21.17
CA PRO A 2 -2.13 -32.10 20.58
C PRO A 2 -3.35 -32.75 21.26
N ARG A 3 -3.25 -34.01 21.75
CA ARG A 3 -4.39 -34.76 22.32
C ARG A 3 -5.05 -34.12 23.57
N LEU A 4 -4.25 -33.49 24.44
CA LEU A 4 -4.75 -32.88 25.69
C LEU A 4 -5.53 -31.58 25.44
N ALA A 5 -5.05 -30.74 24.51
CA ALA A 5 -5.75 -29.52 24.12
C ALA A 5 -7.09 -29.82 23.44
N THR A 6 -7.14 -30.89 22.63
CA THR A 6 -8.38 -31.34 21.98
C THR A 6 -9.40 -31.86 22.99
N GLN A 7 -8.99 -32.66 23.99
CA GLN A 7 -9.89 -33.14 25.05
C GLN A 7 -10.45 -32.02 25.92
N ALA A 8 -9.60 -31.07 26.36
CA ALA A 8 -10.05 -29.91 27.12
C ALA A 8 -11.06 -29.07 26.33
N GLY A 9 -10.83 -28.89 25.02
CA GLY A 9 -11.77 -28.20 24.13
C GLY A 9 -13.11 -28.92 23.98
N HIS A 10 -13.14 -30.25 23.90
CA HIS A 10 -14.37 -31.03 23.81
C HIS A 10 -15.20 -30.98 25.11
N VAL A 11 -14.53 -31.02 26.26
CA VAL A 11 -15.18 -30.85 27.56
C VAL A 11 -15.76 -29.44 27.69
N LEU A 12 -14.99 -28.41 27.33
CA LEU A 12 -15.47 -27.03 27.35
C LEU A 12 -16.65 -26.81 26.39
N ALA A 13 -16.60 -27.39 25.19
CA ALA A 13 -17.70 -27.34 24.23
C ALA A 13 -18.98 -27.98 24.78
N LYS A 14 -18.86 -29.14 25.44
CA LYS A 14 -19.99 -29.82 26.07
C LYS A 14 -20.57 -29.01 27.24
N VAL A 15 -19.73 -28.35 28.04
CA VAL A 15 -20.15 -27.47 29.15
C VAL A 15 -20.84 -26.20 28.62
N LEU A 16 -20.36 -25.63 27.52
CA LEU A 16 -20.93 -24.45 26.90
C LEU A 16 -22.15 -24.75 25.99
N GLY A 17 -22.59 -26.01 25.92
CA GLY A 17 -23.72 -26.43 25.07
C GLY A 17 -23.43 -26.36 23.57
N ILE A 18 -22.15 -26.25 23.18
CA ILE A 18 -21.72 -26.22 21.78
C ILE A 18 -21.85 -27.62 21.21
N LYS A 19 -22.79 -27.80 20.27
CA LYS A 19 -22.92 -29.04 19.50
C LYS A 19 -21.73 -29.13 18.54
N LEU A 20 -20.71 -29.88 18.92
CA LEU A 20 -19.64 -30.24 18.00
C LEU A 20 -20.25 -31.12 16.91
N GLN A 21 -20.25 -30.62 15.68
CA GLN A 21 -20.61 -31.41 14.52
C GLN A 21 -19.53 -32.47 14.37
N ASN A 22 -19.84 -33.73 14.66
CA ASN A 22 -18.93 -34.87 14.44
C ASN A 22 -18.52 -34.84 12.96
N SER A 23 -17.34 -34.31 12.70
CA SER A 23 -16.77 -34.11 11.38
C SER A 23 -15.91 -35.31 10.97
N GLU A 24 -16.20 -36.49 11.52
CA GLU A 24 -15.95 -37.74 10.83
C GLU A 24 -17.27 -38.12 10.15
N PRO A 25 -17.49 -37.70 8.89
CA PRO A 25 -18.64 -38.20 8.16
C PRO A 25 -18.47 -39.72 8.01
N GLU A 26 -19.56 -40.48 8.16
CA GLU A 26 -19.59 -41.88 7.71
C GLU A 26 -19.15 -42.01 6.24
N SER A 27 -19.21 -40.92 5.46
CA SER A 27 -18.64 -40.85 4.11
C SER A 27 -17.11 -40.87 4.06
N ALA A 28 -16.37 -40.43 5.09
CA ALA A 28 -14.91 -40.60 5.12
C ALA A 28 -14.52 -42.08 5.17
N LYS A 29 -15.33 -42.91 5.85
CA LYS A 29 -15.18 -44.37 5.84
C LYS A 29 -15.59 -44.99 4.50
N SER A 30 -16.62 -44.48 3.82
CA SER A 30 -16.96 -44.97 2.48
C SER A 30 -15.94 -44.56 1.41
N ILE A 31 -15.38 -43.34 1.48
CA ILE A 31 -14.27 -42.85 0.63
C ILE A 31 -13.03 -43.74 0.82
N SER A 32 -12.77 -44.21 2.04
CA SER A 32 -11.63 -45.11 2.32
C SER A 32 -11.77 -46.50 1.69
N SER A 33 -12.99 -46.95 1.37
CA SER A 33 -13.25 -48.28 0.80
C SER A 33 -13.19 -48.35 -0.72
N ALA A 34 -13.22 -47.20 -1.42
CA ALA A 34 -13.35 -47.13 -2.88
C ALA A 34 -12.07 -46.71 -3.62
N ALA A 35 -10.97 -46.38 -2.93
CA ALA A 35 -9.77 -45.83 -3.55
C ALA A 35 -8.56 -46.77 -3.44
N SER A 36 -8.02 -47.19 -4.60
CA SER A 36 -6.79 -47.98 -4.73
C SER A 36 -5.52 -47.13 -4.51
N SER A 37 -4.58 -47.69 -3.74
CA SER A 37 -3.12 -47.55 -3.82
C SER A 37 -2.41 -46.17 -3.86
N HIS A 38 -3.05 -45.05 -3.55
CA HIS A 38 -2.39 -43.74 -3.44
C HIS A 38 -2.51 -43.14 -2.04
N ASP A 39 -1.40 -42.61 -1.51
CA ASP A 39 -1.29 -42.07 -0.15
C ASP A 39 -2.37 -41.02 0.18
N PHE A 40 -3.07 -41.24 1.30
CA PHE A 40 -4.15 -40.38 1.77
C PHE A 40 -3.59 -39.08 2.36
N PHE A 41 -3.52 -38.01 1.56
CA PHE A 41 -3.30 -36.67 2.09
C PHE A 41 -4.61 -36.12 2.70
N VAL A 42 -4.58 -35.87 4.02
CA VAL A 42 -5.69 -35.23 4.75
C VAL A 42 -5.24 -33.84 5.19
N ASP A 43 -5.94 -32.81 4.72
CA ASP A 43 -5.59 -31.43 5.05
C ASP A 43 -6.00 -31.11 6.49
N GLY A 44 -5.01 -30.76 7.31
CA GLY A 44 -5.20 -30.30 8.68
C GLY A 44 -5.68 -28.85 8.71
N GLY A 45 -6.91 -28.63 9.20
CA GLY A 45 -7.49 -27.29 9.33
C GLY A 45 -6.61 -26.33 10.15
N ALA A 46 -6.58 -25.05 9.77
CA ALA A 46 -5.78 -24.03 10.45
C ALA A 46 -6.10 -23.98 11.96
N THR A 47 -5.10 -24.04 12.82
CA THR A 47 -5.32 -24.02 14.28
C THR A 47 -5.08 -22.65 14.89
N SER A 48 -5.87 -22.28 15.90
CA SER A 48 -5.70 -20.99 16.60
C SER A 48 -4.35 -20.91 17.33
N SER A 49 -3.82 -22.05 17.77
CA SER A 49 -2.48 -22.14 18.37
C SER A 49 -1.36 -21.88 17.37
N GLU A 50 -1.50 -22.34 16.13
CA GLU A 50 -0.55 -22.08 15.05
C GLU A 50 -0.56 -20.59 14.70
N TRP A 51 -1.75 -19.99 14.60
CA TRP A 51 -1.88 -18.54 14.41
C TRP A 51 -1.22 -17.73 15.53
N LEU A 52 -1.46 -18.07 16.81
CA LEU A 52 -0.84 -17.35 17.93
C LEU A 52 0.69 -17.51 17.93
N ARG A 53 1.20 -18.71 17.60
CA ARG A 53 2.64 -18.95 17.45
C ARG A 53 3.25 -18.12 16.33
N HIS A 54 2.52 -17.90 15.23
CA HIS A 54 2.96 -17.01 14.15
C HIS A 54 2.96 -15.52 14.52
N GLN A 55 2.15 -15.09 15.50
CA GLN A 55 2.13 -13.71 15.98
C GLN A 55 3.24 -13.40 16.99
N LEU A 56 3.74 -14.40 17.72
CA LEU A 56 4.78 -14.20 18.72
C LEU A 56 6.14 -14.01 18.04
N PRO A 57 6.90 -12.95 18.39
CA PRO A 57 8.19 -12.70 17.78
C PRO A 57 9.20 -13.77 18.22
N SER A 58 9.94 -14.32 17.25
CA SER A 58 11.10 -15.15 17.57
C SER A 58 12.20 -14.29 18.21
N PRO A 59 13.08 -14.87 19.07
CA PRO A 59 14.19 -14.14 19.67
C PRO A 59 15.12 -13.51 18.60
N ASP A 60 15.32 -14.20 17.47
CA ASP A 60 16.01 -13.64 16.31
C ASP A 60 15.26 -12.46 15.69
N GLY A 61 13.93 -12.50 15.67
CA GLY A 61 13.08 -11.39 15.27
C GLY A 61 13.29 -10.15 16.13
N VAL A 62 13.37 -10.31 17.46
CA VAL A 62 13.64 -9.21 18.40
C VAL A 62 15.04 -8.63 18.16
N ARG A 63 16.06 -9.49 17.97
CA ARG A 63 17.43 -9.04 17.67
C ARG A 63 17.51 -8.29 16.34
N ARG A 64 16.83 -8.78 15.29
CA ARG A 64 16.75 -8.10 13.98
C ARG A 64 16.01 -6.77 14.10
N TYR A 65 14.94 -6.71 14.90
CA TYR A 65 14.21 -5.47 15.18
C TYR A 65 15.13 -4.43 15.84
N ALA A 66 15.84 -4.78 16.91
CA ALA A 66 16.76 -3.87 17.59
C ALA A 66 17.87 -3.35 16.66
N LYS A 67 18.42 -4.21 15.80
CA LYS A 67 19.38 -3.79 14.76
C LYS A 67 18.74 -2.87 13.72
N SER A 68 17.48 -3.09 13.35
CA SER A 68 16.79 -2.26 12.35
C SER A 68 16.52 -0.83 12.81
N LEU A 69 16.51 -0.57 14.13
CA LEU A 69 16.33 0.77 14.69
C LEU A 69 17.52 1.70 14.45
N PHE A 70 18.69 1.16 14.13
CA PHE A 70 19.92 1.91 13.90
C PHE A 70 20.51 1.62 12.51
N PRO A 71 19.90 2.13 11.41
CA PRO A 71 20.35 1.87 10.04
C PRO A 71 21.81 2.27 9.76
N PHE A 72 22.34 3.25 10.49
CA PHE A 72 23.73 3.71 10.33
C PHE A 72 24.77 2.61 10.51
N LEU A 73 24.49 1.62 11.36
CA LEU A 73 25.37 0.48 11.60
C LEU A 73 25.61 -0.39 10.35
N ALA A 74 24.71 -0.34 9.37
CA ALA A 74 24.84 -1.12 8.14
C ALA A 74 25.80 -0.47 7.11
N TRP A 75 25.76 0.87 6.98
CA TRP A 75 26.51 1.57 5.92
C TRP A 75 27.79 2.25 6.40
N VAL A 76 27.91 2.62 7.69
CA VAL A 76 29.13 3.25 8.23
C VAL A 76 30.39 2.40 8.02
N PRO A 77 30.38 1.05 8.19
CA PRO A 77 31.56 0.22 7.93
C PRO A 77 32.02 0.23 6.46
N HIS A 78 31.13 0.58 5.53
CA HIS A 78 31.37 0.60 4.09
C HIS A 78 31.63 2.02 3.55
N TYR A 79 31.80 3.00 4.44
CA TYR A 79 31.98 4.40 4.08
C TYR A 79 33.35 4.65 3.43
N ASN A 80 33.37 5.42 2.33
CA ASN A 80 34.59 5.66 1.54
C ASN A 80 34.79 7.16 1.23
N LEU A 81 36.01 7.53 0.78
CA LEU A 81 36.38 8.93 0.49
C LEU A 81 35.55 9.55 -0.65
N GLN A 82 35.08 8.76 -1.60
CA GLN A 82 34.24 9.27 -2.70
C GLN A 82 32.86 9.69 -2.18
N TRP A 83 32.32 8.95 -1.22
CA TRP A 83 31.09 9.32 -0.52
C TRP A 83 31.29 10.57 0.31
N LEU A 84 32.41 10.66 1.04
CA LEU A 84 32.77 11.86 1.79
C LEU A 84 32.82 13.10 0.89
N ALA A 85 33.46 13.02 -0.28
CA ALA A 85 33.52 14.16 -1.21
C ALA A 85 32.13 14.60 -1.67
N GLY A 86 31.24 13.65 -1.99
CA GLY A 86 29.85 13.96 -2.35
C GLY A 86 29.06 14.58 -1.19
N ASP A 87 29.20 14.02 0.01
CA ASP A 87 28.51 14.47 1.22
C ASP A 87 29.01 15.85 1.69
N VAL A 88 30.29 16.18 1.48
CA VAL A 88 30.84 17.53 1.77
C VAL A 88 30.28 18.57 0.80
N VAL A 89 30.27 18.29 -0.51
CA VAL A 89 29.74 19.22 -1.52
C VAL A 89 28.24 19.46 -1.30
N SER A 90 27.50 18.38 -1.07
CA SER A 90 26.07 18.46 -0.78
C SER A 90 25.80 19.15 0.55
N GLY A 91 26.58 18.80 1.58
CA GLY A 91 26.49 19.35 2.92
C GLY A 91 26.70 20.87 2.95
N LEU A 92 27.73 21.36 2.23
CA LEU A 92 28.01 22.78 2.08
C LEU A 92 26.91 23.53 1.33
N THR A 93 26.41 22.93 0.25
CA THR A 93 25.30 23.45 -0.55
C THR A 93 24.04 23.63 0.30
N ILE A 94 23.64 22.58 1.00
CA ILE A 94 22.44 22.58 1.82
C ILE A 94 22.62 23.45 3.05
N GLY A 95 23.78 23.42 3.71
CA GLY A 95 24.08 24.29 4.84
C GLY A 95 23.92 25.78 4.49
N ALA A 96 24.40 26.20 3.32
CA ALA A 96 24.26 27.58 2.85
C ALA A 96 22.79 27.99 2.56
N ILE A 97 21.96 27.05 2.10
CA ILE A 97 20.54 27.28 1.81
C ILE A 97 19.70 27.27 3.09
N VAL A 98 20.01 26.36 4.01
CA VAL A 98 19.26 26.10 5.24
C VAL A 98 19.30 27.27 6.21
N VAL A 99 20.43 27.95 6.33
CA VAL A 99 20.61 29.08 7.26
C VAL A 99 19.55 30.18 7.04
N PRO A 100 19.46 30.82 5.85
CA PRO A 100 18.47 31.86 5.61
C PRO A 100 17.04 31.32 5.64
N GLN A 101 16.78 30.16 5.02
CA GLN A 101 15.44 29.56 5.01
C GLN A 101 14.93 29.26 6.42
N GLY A 102 15.79 28.71 7.28
CA GLY A 102 15.46 28.37 8.65
C GLY A 102 15.03 29.60 9.44
N MET A 103 15.79 30.70 9.33
CA MET A 103 15.44 31.98 9.96
C MET A 103 14.09 32.53 9.48
N ALA A 104 13.81 32.42 8.18
CA ALA A 104 12.54 32.84 7.60
C ALA A 104 11.36 32.04 8.16
N TYR A 105 11.50 30.72 8.25
CA TYR A 105 10.42 29.86 8.73
C TYR A 105 10.17 30.01 10.24
N ALA A 106 11.18 30.38 11.04
CA ALA A 106 10.96 30.72 12.44
C ALA A 106 10.01 31.93 12.59
N SER A 107 10.11 32.91 11.69
CA SER A 107 9.18 34.05 11.70
C SER A 107 7.73 33.63 11.41
N LEU A 108 7.52 32.62 10.55
CA LEU A 108 6.20 31.98 10.39
C LEU A 108 5.77 31.31 11.69
N ALA A 109 6.65 30.69 12.46
CA ALA A 109 6.31 30.08 13.74
C ALA A 109 6.05 31.07 14.90
N LYS A 110 6.10 32.40 14.67
CA LYS A 110 6.08 33.44 15.74
C LYS A 110 7.26 33.30 16.71
N LEU A 111 8.37 32.77 16.21
CA LEU A 111 9.61 32.60 16.96
C LEU A 111 10.67 33.54 16.42
N GLU A 112 11.63 33.86 17.28
CA GLU A 112 12.81 34.61 16.87
C GLU A 112 13.65 33.80 15.85
N PRO A 113 14.34 34.46 14.90
CA PRO A 113 15.06 33.79 13.82
C PRO A 113 16.02 32.68 14.24
N GLN A 114 16.66 32.80 15.42
CA GLN A 114 17.61 31.79 15.90
C GLN A 114 16.97 30.42 16.15
N PHE A 115 15.69 30.34 16.51
CA PHE A 115 15.00 29.06 16.69
C PHE A 115 14.93 28.27 15.39
N GLY A 116 14.96 28.96 14.25
CA GLY A 116 15.07 28.35 12.93
C GLY A 116 16.43 27.73 12.65
N LEU A 117 17.50 28.39 13.10
CA LEU A 117 18.87 27.85 13.03
C LEU A 117 19.02 26.62 13.93
N TYR A 118 18.46 26.67 15.15
CA TYR A 118 18.49 25.55 16.10
C TYR A 118 17.78 24.33 15.52
N SER A 119 16.58 24.51 14.98
CA SER A 119 15.79 23.45 14.34
C SER A 119 16.48 22.87 13.12
N SER A 120 17.09 23.72 12.32
CA SER A 120 17.88 23.32 11.15
C SER A 120 19.12 22.50 11.51
N PHE A 121 19.80 22.83 12.61
CA PHE A 121 20.96 22.08 13.11
C PHE A 121 20.57 20.71 13.66
N VAL A 122 19.59 20.68 14.56
CA VAL A 122 19.15 19.42 15.21
C VAL A 122 18.66 18.43 14.17
N GLY A 123 17.80 18.88 13.26
CA GLY A 123 17.16 18.00 12.28
C GLY A 123 18.18 17.17 11.50
N VAL A 124 19.19 17.84 10.94
CA VAL A 124 20.22 17.18 10.12
C VAL A 124 21.22 16.34 10.93
N VAL A 125 21.50 16.70 12.18
CA VAL A 125 22.47 15.99 13.05
C VAL A 125 21.87 14.72 13.68
N ILE A 126 20.57 14.69 13.96
CA ILE A 126 19.92 13.50 14.54
C ILE A 126 19.54 12.50 13.46
N TYR A 127 19.15 13.00 12.27
CA TYR A 127 18.55 12.18 11.24
C TYR A 127 19.44 11.02 10.75
N TRP A 128 20.73 11.23 10.55
CA TRP A 128 21.62 10.20 9.99
C TRP A 128 21.74 8.92 10.84
N ILE A 129 21.43 8.99 12.14
CA ILE A 129 21.47 7.87 13.08
C ILE A 129 20.29 6.91 12.81
N PHE A 130 19.10 7.47 12.60
CA PHE A 130 17.84 6.71 12.57
C PHE A 130 17.25 6.61 11.15
N GLY A 131 17.59 7.51 10.24
CA GLY A 131 17.00 7.63 8.92
C GLY A 131 17.48 6.58 7.93
N THR A 132 16.64 6.31 6.93
CA THR A 132 16.91 5.41 5.80
C THR A 132 17.05 6.15 4.47
N SER A 133 16.49 7.35 4.34
CA SER A 133 16.72 8.22 3.16
C SER A 133 18.07 8.91 3.22
N LYS A 134 18.87 8.80 2.15
CA LYS A 134 20.11 9.59 2.00
C LYS A 134 19.88 11.03 1.53
N ASP A 135 18.76 11.27 0.83
CA ASP A 135 18.52 12.55 0.15
C ASP A 135 17.79 13.55 1.04
N ILE A 136 16.97 13.08 1.97
CA ILE A 136 16.12 13.96 2.76
C ILE A 136 16.93 14.90 3.64
N SER A 137 16.54 16.17 3.63
CA SER A 137 17.06 17.19 4.53
C SER A 137 15.98 17.55 5.55
N ILE A 138 16.24 17.20 6.82
CA ILE A 138 15.35 17.51 7.94
C ILE A 138 15.67 18.90 8.50
N GLY A 139 14.62 19.66 8.79
CA GLY A 139 14.70 20.86 9.61
C GLY A 139 13.33 21.50 9.73
N ASN A 140 13.27 22.79 10.01
CA ASN A 140 12.01 23.50 9.96
C ASN A 140 11.55 23.71 8.50
N VAL A 141 10.23 23.69 8.29
CA VAL A 141 9.59 23.91 6.99
C VAL A 141 8.44 24.88 7.12
N ALA A 142 8.05 25.52 6.02
CA ALA A 142 7.04 26.56 6.01
C ALA A 142 5.68 26.08 6.54
N VAL A 143 5.18 24.92 6.09
CA VAL A 143 3.84 24.42 6.46
C VAL A 143 3.76 24.11 7.96
N LEU A 144 4.70 23.30 8.46
CA LEU A 144 4.77 22.98 9.89
C LEU A 144 5.01 24.22 10.76
N SER A 145 5.83 25.18 10.31
CA SER A 145 6.02 26.46 11.01
C SER A 145 4.74 27.31 11.00
N SER A 146 3.94 27.23 9.94
CA SER A 146 2.64 27.91 9.89
C SER A 146 1.69 27.37 10.98
N ILE A 147 1.62 26.05 11.12
CA ILE A 147 0.80 25.38 12.15
C ILE A 147 1.29 25.76 13.55
N VAL A 148 2.61 25.70 13.79
CA VAL A 148 3.20 26.10 15.09
C VAL A 148 2.83 27.54 15.44
N GLY A 149 2.91 28.46 14.48
CA GLY A 149 2.55 29.86 14.72
C GLY A 149 1.05 30.05 15.00
N SER A 150 0.16 29.30 14.33
CA SER A 150 -1.28 29.31 14.64
C SER A 150 -1.56 28.80 16.07
N VAL A 151 -0.84 27.76 16.52
CA VAL A 151 -0.92 27.24 17.90
C VAL A 151 -0.44 28.28 18.91
N VAL A 152 0.67 28.97 18.62
CA VAL A 152 1.18 30.04 19.48
C VAL A 152 0.17 31.18 19.59
N ASP A 153 -0.42 31.63 18.46
CA ASP A 153 -1.40 32.73 18.45
C ASP A 153 -2.69 32.34 19.22
N ASP A 154 -3.20 31.11 19.06
CA ASP A 154 -4.38 30.59 19.79
C ASP A 154 -4.12 30.52 21.31
N ILE A 155 -2.93 30.10 21.74
CA ILE A 155 -2.61 30.02 23.18
C ILE A 155 -2.37 31.40 23.78
N THR A 156 -1.69 32.28 23.06
CA THR A 156 -1.37 33.64 23.54
C THR A 156 -2.61 34.53 23.61
N SER A 157 -3.61 34.28 22.76
CA SER A 157 -4.89 35.03 22.78
C SER A 157 -5.84 34.62 23.91
N ARG A 158 -5.60 33.47 24.58
CA ARG A 158 -6.43 33.01 25.69
C ARG A 158 -6.11 33.75 27.00
N PRO A 159 -7.14 34.11 27.79
CA PRO A 159 -6.92 34.77 29.09
C PRO A 159 -6.26 33.80 30.09
N GLY A 160 -5.17 34.24 30.72
CA GLY A 160 -4.42 33.47 31.74
C GLY A 160 -3.18 32.71 31.23
N SER A 161 -2.95 32.64 29.91
CA SER A 161 -1.79 31.96 29.28
C SER A 161 -0.82 32.93 28.56
N GLN A 162 -1.00 34.25 28.74
CA GLN A 162 -0.17 35.30 28.11
C GLN A 162 1.29 35.33 28.60
N ASP A 163 1.59 34.76 29.76
CA ASP A 163 2.94 34.76 30.33
C ASP A 163 3.86 33.66 29.78
N ILE A 164 3.34 32.75 28.94
CA ILE A 164 4.12 31.63 28.41
C ILE A 164 4.88 32.09 27.16
N PRO A 165 6.23 32.01 27.14
CA PRO A 165 6.99 32.38 25.95
C PRO A 165 6.65 31.49 24.73
N PRO A 166 6.53 32.06 23.52
CA PRO A 166 6.22 31.31 22.29
C PRO A 166 7.10 30.07 22.05
N HIS A 167 8.40 30.16 22.34
CA HIS A 167 9.33 29.05 22.15
C HIS A 167 9.04 27.87 23.07
N VAL A 168 8.45 28.09 24.25
CA VAL A 168 8.07 27.04 25.20
C VAL A 168 6.87 26.26 24.64
N ILE A 169 5.89 26.95 24.08
CA ILE A 169 4.73 26.34 23.41
C ILE A 169 5.20 25.49 22.24
N ALA A 170 6.07 26.04 21.38
CA ALA A 170 6.60 25.34 20.22
C ALA A 170 7.42 24.09 20.64
N SER A 171 8.25 24.21 21.68
CA SER A 171 9.02 23.09 22.25
C SER A 171 8.11 21.98 22.80
N ALA A 172 7.06 22.35 23.54
CA ALA A 172 6.10 21.39 24.08
C ALA A 172 5.34 20.64 22.97
N LEU A 173 4.90 21.36 21.94
CA LEU A 173 4.27 20.78 20.75
C LEU A 173 5.21 19.79 20.04
N SER A 174 6.50 20.14 19.90
CA SER A 174 7.51 19.27 19.30
C SER A 174 7.69 17.96 20.06
N ILE A 175 7.77 18.02 21.40
CA ILE A 175 7.96 16.83 22.23
C ILE A 175 6.73 15.92 22.15
N VAL A 176 5.53 16.48 22.28
CA VAL A 176 4.30 15.67 22.29
C VAL A 176 4.04 15.06 20.91
N ALA A 177 4.10 15.86 19.84
CA ALA A 177 3.92 15.36 18.47
C ALA A 177 5.03 14.36 18.10
N GLY A 178 6.29 14.66 18.43
CA GLY A 178 7.44 13.78 18.21
C GLY A 178 7.33 12.46 18.98
N SER A 179 6.84 12.48 20.21
CA SER A 179 6.61 11.27 21.02
C SER A 179 5.53 10.39 20.41
N ILE A 180 4.41 10.97 19.94
CA ILE A 180 3.34 10.21 19.29
C ILE A 180 3.86 9.58 17.99
N VAL A 181 4.57 10.34 17.17
CA VAL A 181 5.18 9.85 15.94
C VAL A 181 6.23 8.75 16.20
N LEU A 182 7.05 8.92 17.24
CA LEU A 182 8.01 7.91 17.67
C LEU A 182 7.30 6.60 18.06
N VAL A 183 6.21 6.67 18.84
CA VAL A 183 5.41 5.49 19.22
C VAL A 183 4.83 4.80 17.97
N ILE A 184 4.25 5.56 17.03
CA ILE A 184 3.73 5.02 15.76
C ILE A 184 4.85 4.31 14.97
N GLY A 185 6.05 4.91 14.92
CA GLY A 185 7.22 4.31 14.26
C GLY A 185 7.71 3.04 14.94
N LEU A 186 7.81 3.04 16.28
CA LEU A 186 8.20 1.86 17.07
C LEU A 186 7.21 0.70 16.93
N LEU A 187 5.90 1.00 16.86
CA LEU A 187 4.84 0.04 16.59
C LEU A 187 4.80 -0.45 15.13
N ARG A 188 5.67 0.06 14.26
CA ARG A 188 5.72 -0.23 12.82
C ARG A 188 4.42 0.04 12.08
N CYS A 189 3.71 1.09 12.49
CA CYS A 189 2.48 1.54 11.83
C CYS A 189 2.73 2.42 10.59
N GLY A 190 3.85 2.23 9.89
CA GLY A 190 4.19 2.97 8.68
C GLY A 190 3.20 2.80 7.53
N TRP A 191 2.39 1.73 7.56
CA TRP A 191 1.32 1.46 6.59
C TRP A 191 0.21 2.52 6.61
N ILE A 192 0.02 3.26 7.71
CA ILE A 192 -1.00 4.32 7.82
C ILE A 192 -0.77 5.39 6.75
N VAL A 193 0.48 5.62 6.36
CA VAL A 193 0.82 6.67 5.40
C VAL A 193 0.54 6.24 3.96
N ASP A 194 0.40 4.94 3.70
CA ASP A 194 -0.07 4.44 2.40
C ASP A 194 -1.56 4.74 2.16
N LEU A 195 -2.30 5.21 3.18
CA LEU A 195 -3.67 5.72 3.02
C LEU A 195 -3.72 7.11 2.36
N ILE A 196 -2.60 7.82 2.28
CA ILE A 196 -2.53 9.15 1.65
C ILE A 196 -2.16 8.96 0.18
N SER A 197 -3.11 9.20 -0.72
CA SER A 197 -2.90 9.03 -2.15
C SER A 197 -1.93 10.08 -2.73
N ILE A 198 -1.22 9.72 -3.82
CA ILE A 198 -0.32 10.65 -4.53
C ILE A 198 -1.04 11.91 -5.02
N PRO A 199 -2.26 11.84 -5.60
CA PRO A 199 -3.04 13.03 -5.93
C PRO A 199 -3.35 13.89 -4.70
N SER A 200 -3.63 13.28 -3.54
CA SER A 200 -3.90 14.02 -2.31
C SER A 200 -2.69 14.83 -1.86
N LEU A 201 -1.51 14.20 -1.89
CA LEU A 201 -0.26 14.86 -1.59
C LEU A 201 0.04 15.98 -2.60
N SER A 202 -0.19 15.75 -3.90
CA SER A 202 0.01 16.75 -4.95
C SER A 202 -0.90 17.98 -4.75
N ALA A 203 -2.15 17.75 -4.35
CA ALA A 203 -3.11 18.81 -4.06
C ALA A 203 -2.69 19.62 -2.82
N PHE A 204 -2.30 18.93 -1.76
CA PHE A 204 -1.76 19.53 -0.54
C PHE A 204 -0.49 20.36 -0.82
N MET A 205 0.46 19.85 -1.60
CA MET A 205 1.67 20.58 -2.00
C MET A 205 1.33 21.84 -2.81
N THR A 206 0.41 21.72 -3.76
CA THR A 206 -0.02 22.85 -4.61
C THR A 206 -0.73 23.93 -3.77
N GLY A 207 -1.68 23.54 -2.93
CA GLY A 207 -2.38 24.46 -2.03
C GLY A 207 -1.43 25.12 -1.01
N SER A 208 -0.50 24.34 -0.44
CA SER A 208 0.53 24.86 0.46
C SER A 208 1.46 25.84 -0.25
N ALA A 209 1.91 25.53 -1.46
CA ALA A 209 2.76 26.42 -2.26
C ALA A 209 2.09 27.77 -2.54
N ILE A 210 0.81 27.76 -2.92
CA ILE A 210 0.03 28.99 -3.14
C ILE A 210 -0.11 29.79 -1.84
N THR A 211 -0.43 29.12 -0.74
CA THR A 211 -0.59 29.76 0.58
C THR A 211 0.72 30.40 1.06
N ILE A 212 1.83 29.67 0.94
CA ILE A 212 3.14 30.18 1.32
C ILE A 212 3.51 31.36 0.42
N ALA A 213 3.37 31.24 -0.90
CA ALA A 213 3.64 32.33 -1.82
C ALA A 213 2.83 33.60 -1.46
N ALA A 214 1.53 33.45 -1.18
CA ALA A 214 0.67 34.54 -0.73
C ALA A 214 1.17 35.18 0.57
N SER A 215 1.54 34.37 1.57
CA SER A 215 2.05 34.86 2.87
C SER A 215 3.35 35.67 2.77
N GLN A 216 4.14 35.46 1.71
CA GLN A 216 5.41 36.16 1.48
C GLN A 216 5.26 37.45 0.67
N LEU A 217 4.14 37.65 -0.04
CA LEU A 217 3.91 38.86 -0.84
C LEU A 217 4.03 40.15 -0.02
N PRO A 218 3.48 40.27 1.22
CA PRO A 218 3.58 41.50 2.00
C PRO A 218 5.01 41.89 2.33
N ALA A 219 5.85 40.90 2.68
CA ALA A 219 7.26 41.10 2.99
C ALA A 219 8.11 41.35 1.72
N LEU A 220 7.72 40.79 0.57
CA LEU A 220 8.35 41.04 -0.72
C LEU A 220 8.24 42.50 -1.15
N VAL A 221 7.07 43.12 -0.96
CA VAL A 221 6.80 44.52 -1.36
C VAL A 221 6.95 45.56 -0.25
N GLY A 222 7.15 45.11 1.01
CA GLY A 222 7.37 46.00 2.16
C GLY A 222 6.11 46.59 2.80
N VAL A 223 4.93 46.06 2.48
CA VAL A 223 3.68 46.51 3.11
C VAL A 223 3.49 45.87 4.48
N SER A 224 2.70 46.51 5.33
CA SER A 224 2.35 46.04 6.68
C SER A 224 0.99 46.63 7.07
N GLY A 225 0.30 45.98 8.00
CA GLY A 225 -1.00 46.46 8.50
C GLY A 225 -2.13 45.43 8.42
N PHE A 226 -1.85 44.22 7.95
CA PHE A 226 -2.78 43.10 7.92
C PHE A 226 -2.07 41.79 8.26
N SER A 227 -2.85 40.75 8.54
CA SER A 227 -2.33 39.41 8.85
C SER A 227 -1.86 38.72 7.58
N ASN A 228 -0.60 38.25 7.58
CA ASN A 228 -0.03 37.46 6.48
C ASN A 228 -0.50 35.99 6.48
N ARG A 229 -1.42 35.64 7.38
CA ARG A 229 -1.87 34.26 7.66
C ARG A 229 -3.37 34.05 7.47
N ASP A 230 -4.08 35.12 7.11
CA ASP A 230 -5.47 34.97 6.68
C ASP A 230 -5.52 34.04 5.47
N SER A 231 -6.72 33.58 5.11
CA SER A 231 -6.90 32.76 3.91
C SER A 231 -6.13 33.37 2.73
N PRO A 232 -5.41 32.56 1.92
CA PRO A 232 -4.52 33.05 0.85
C PRO A 232 -5.14 34.13 -0.04
N TYR A 233 -6.43 33.98 -0.39
CA TYR A 233 -7.14 34.98 -1.19
C TYR A 233 -7.19 36.36 -0.51
N LEU A 234 -7.39 36.40 0.82
CA LEU A 234 -7.53 37.62 1.59
C LEU A 234 -6.19 38.33 1.73
N VAL A 235 -5.10 37.57 1.91
CA VAL A 235 -3.73 38.10 1.91
C VAL A 235 -3.37 38.72 0.56
N ILE A 236 -3.72 38.06 -0.54
CA ILE A 236 -3.49 38.58 -1.90
C ILE A 236 -4.29 39.87 -2.12
N VAL A 237 -5.59 39.86 -1.80
CA VAL A 237 -6.47 41.05 -1.94
C VAL A 237 -5.97 42.21 -1.09
N ASN A 238 -5.60 41.96 0.17
CA ASN A 238 -5.06 43.00 1.05
C ASN A 238 -3.72 43.53 0.58
N THR A 239 -2.85 42.68 0.03
CA THR A 239 -1.58 43.11 -0.56
C THR A 239 -1.84 44.05 -1.75
N ILE A 240 -2.76 43.69 -2.63
CA ILE A 240 -3.15 44.52 -3.78
C ILE A 240 -3.77 45.85 -3.32
N ARG A 241 -4.59 45.86 -2.27
CA ARG A 241 -5.16 47.10 -1.72
C ARG A 241 -4.09 48.06 -1.16
N HIS A 242 -3.01 47.52 -0.59
CA HIS A 242 -1.92 48.31 0.00
C HIS A 242 -0.79 48.61 -0.99
N LEU A 243 -0.93 48.26 -2.28
CA LEU A 243 0.07 48.51 -3.32
C LEU A 243 0.48 50.00 -3.46
N PRO A 244 -0.38 51.00 -3.22
CA PRO A 244 0.05 52.40 -3.21
C PRO A 244 1.08 52.73 -2.10
N ASN A 245 1.19 51.90 -1.07
CA ASN A 245 2.07 52.10 0.09
C ASN A 245 3.40 51.31 -0.01
N ILE A 246 3.83 50.97 -1.22
CA ILE A 246 5.08 50.24 -1.47
C ILE A 246 6.30 51.01 -0.93
N LYS A 247 7.21 50.28 -0.29
CA LYS A 247 8.48 50.81 0.24
C LYS A 247 9.66 50.41 -0.65
N LEU A 248 10.85 50.92 -0.32
CA LEU A 248 12.12 50.51 -0.95
C LEU A 248 12.40 49.00 -0.84
N ASP A 249 11.76 48.30 0.10
CA ASP A 249 11.74 46.85 0.19
C ASP A 249 11.37 46.16 -1.15
N ALA A 250 10.38 46.70 -1.88
CA ALA A 250 9.94 46.13 -3.15
C ALA A 250 11.05 46.15 -4.22
N ALA A 251 11.88 47.19 -4.23
CA ALA A 251 13.02 47.26 -5.14
C ALA A 251 14.00 46.12 -4.88
N MET A 252 14.25 45.79 -3.60
CA MET A 252 15.11 44.65 -3.22
C MET A 252 14.44 43.30 -3.53
N GLY A 253 13.17 43.14 -3.15
CA GLY A 253 12.43 41.88 -3.32
C GLY A 253 12.16 41.52 -4.78
N LEU A 254 11.59 42.43 -5.57
CA LEU A 254 11.24 42.18 -6.97
C LEU A 254 12.49 42.00 -7.85
N SER A 255 13.55 42.77 -7.61
CA SER A 255 14.79 42.58 -8.36
C SER A 255 15.47 41.25 -8.00
N ALA A 256 15.44 40.82 -6.73
CA ALA A 256 15.96 39.52 -6.32
C ALA A 256 15.15 38.37 -6.96
N LEU A 257 13.83 38.48 -6.96
CA LEU A 257 12.93 37.49 -7.58
C LEU A 257 13.16 37.41 -9.10
N PHE A 258 13.24 38.55 -9.76
CA PHE A 258 13.56 38.63 -11.19
C PHE A 258 14.93 38.00 -11.48
N ALA A 259 15.95 38.33 -10.69
CA ALA A 259 17.29 37.77 -10.86
C ALA A 259 17.32 36.24 -10.67
N LEU A 260 16.58 35.69 -9.69
CA LEU A 260 16.47 34.24 -9.48
C LEU A 260 15.90 33.51 -10.71
N TYR A 261 14.78 34.01 -11.25
CA TYR A 261 14.17 33.42 -12.46
C TYR A 261 15.00 33.66 -13.72
N PHE A 262 15.62 34.84 -13.85
CA PHE A 262 16.50 35.16 -14.95
C PHE A 262 17.72 34.24 -15.00
N ILE A 263 18.39 34.04 -13.85
CA ILE A 263 19.52 33.12 -13.72
C ILE A 263 19.07 31.69 -14.06
N ARG A 264 17.91 31.26 -13.52
CA ARG A 264 17.37 29.92 -13.80
C ARG A 264 17.15 29.69 -15.28
N TYR A 265 16.42 30.59 -15.95
CA TYR A 265 16.08 30.42 -17.36
C TYR A 265 17.32 30.50 -18.25
N SER A 266 18.21 31.46 -17.99
CA SER A 266 19.45 31.65 -18.74
C SER A 266 20.39 30.46 -18.63
N LEU A 267 20.62 29.96 -17.41
CA LEU A 267 21.47 28.78 -17.18
C LEU A 267 20.84 27.50 -17.71
N ALA A 268 19.52 27.33 -17.60
CA ALA A 268 18.82 26.18 -18.17
C ALA A 268 18.90 26.17 -19.70
N ARG A 269 18.79 27.34 -20.35
CA ARG A 269 18.97 27.48 -21.79
C ARG A 269 20.42 27.25 -22.21
N ALA A 270 21.39 27.78 -21.47
CA ALA A 270 22.81 27.55 -21.70
C ALA A 270 23.21 26.08 -21.54
N ALA A 271 22.63 25.38 -20.55
CA ALA A 271 22.85 23.95 -20.33
C ALA A 271 22.34 23.08 -21.49
N LYS A 272 21.27 23.49 -22.18
CA LYS A 272 20.79 22.84 -23.40
C LYS A 272 21.67 23.17 -24.62
N GLY A 273 22.15 24.41 -24.71
CA GLY A 273 23.01 24.88 -25.82
C GLY A 273 24.45 24.35 -25.78
N PHE A 274 25.00 24.07 -24.60
CA PHE A 274 26.37 23.59 -24.41
C PHE A 274 26.41 22.27 -23.61
N PRO A 275 26.20 21.11 -24.27
CA PRO A 275 26.13 19.81 -23.61
C PRO A 275 27.41 19.44 -22.83
N SER A 276 28.58 19.85 -23.33
CA SER A 276 29.88 19.57 -22.72
C SER A 276 30.09 20.22 -21.35
N LYS A 277 29.39 21.33 -21.06
CA LYS A 277 29.48 22.06 -19.78
C LYS A 277 28.21 21.95 -18.94
N LYS A 278 27.29 21.04 -19.29
CA LYS A 278 25.98 20.86 -18.62
C LYS A 278 26.11 20.73 -17.10
N ARG A 279 27.12 19.99 -16.62
CA ARG A 279 27.35 19.78 -15.17
C ARG A 279 27.71 21.06 -14.41
N ILE A 280 28.49 21.95 -15.04
CA ILE A 280 28.87 23.25 -14.45
C ILE A 280 27.65 24.16 -14.41
N PHE A 281 26.93 24.30 -15.54
CA PHE A 281 25.72 25.11 -15.59
C PHE A 281 24.66 24.62 -14.61
N PHE A 282 24.53 23.31 -14.45
CA PHE A 282 23.66 22.71 -13.45
C PHE A 282 24.08 23.10 -12.02
N PHE A 283 25.35 22.94 -11.66
CA PHE A 283 25.82 23.29 -10.31
C PHE A 283 25.66 24.79 -9.99
N VAL A 284 26.01 25.67 -10.95
CA VAL A 284 25.80 27.13 -10.80
C VAL A 284 24.32 27.45 -10.66
N ASN A 285 23.46 26.76 -11.40
CA ASN A 285 22.02 26.92 -11.32
C ASN A 285 21.49 26.52 -9.93
N THR A 286 22.01 25.43 -9.35
CA THR A 286 21.68 25.00 -7.99
C THR A 286 22.17 26.00 -6.93
N MET A 287 23.34 26.63 -7.11
CA MET A 287 23.87 27.66 -6.20
C MET A 287 23.17 29.03 -6.29
N ARG A 288 22.26 29.26 -7.25
CA ARG A 288 21.66 30.59 -7.50
C ARG A 288 21.09 31.24 -6.24
N THR A 289 20.45 30.46 -5.38
CA THR A 289 19.79 30.95 -4.17
C THR A 289 20.83 31.53 -3.20
N VAL A 290 21.94 30.82 -3.01
CA VAL A 290 23.04 31.26 -2.15
C VAL A 290 23.69 32.52 -2.70
N VAL A 291 23.96 32.54 -4.02
CA VAL A 291 24.57 33.68 -4.69
C VAL A 291 23.69 34.94 -4.57
N ILE A 292 22.38 34.81 -4.78
CA ILE A 292 21.45 35.94 -4.67
C ILE A 292 21.36 36.45 -3.23
N ILE A 293 21.28 35.56 -2.24
CA ILE A 293 21.25 35.99 -0.83
C ILE A 293 22.54 36.74 -0.47
N LEU A 294 23.70 36.20 -0.85
CA LEU A 294 24.98 36.84 -0.58
C LEU A 294 25.07 38.20 -1.28
N LEU A 295 24.72 38.27 -2.57
CA LEU A 295 24.71 39.51 -3.34
C LEU A 295 23.83 40.58 -2.69
N TYR A 296 22.59 40.25 -2.34
CA TYR A 296 21.65 41.21 -1.73
C TYR A 296 22.01 41.56 -0.28
N THR A 297 22.72 40.68 0.43
CA THR A 297 23.31 41.00 1.73
C THR A 297 24.44 42.01 1.59
N VAL A 298 25.32 41.86 0.59
CA VAL A 298 26.38 42.84 0.28
C VAL A 298 25.79 44.18 -0.15
N VAL A 299 24.79 44.17 -1.04
CA VAL A 299 24.06 45.39 -1.45
C VAL A 299 23.42 46.06 -0.23
N SER A 300 22.79 45.30 0.65
CA SER A 300 22.20 45.85 1.87
C SER A 300 23.22 46.38 2.86
N TRP A 301 24.36 45.70 3.00
CA TRP A 301 25.46 46.18 3.80
C TRP A 301 25.98 47.51 3.27
N LEU A 302 26.21 47.64 1.95
CA LEU A 302 26.66 48.89 1.33
C LEU A 302 25.68 50.05 1.57
N VAL A 303 24.37 49.80 1.49
CA VAL A 303 23.33 50.82 1.72
C VAL A 303 23.18 51.19 3.20
N ASN A 304 23.24 50.20 4.10
CA ASN A 304 22.94 50.36 5.52
C ASN A 304 24.19 50.46 6.42
N MET A 305 25.42 50.46 5.86
CA MET A 305 26.65 50.51 6.65
C MET A 305 26.70 51.73 7.58
N HIS A 306 26.23 52.89 7.09
CA HIS A 306 26.20 54.15 7.83
C HIS A 306 24.85 54.43 8.51
N ARG A 307 23.88 53.50 8.40
CA ARG A 307 22.50 53.64 8.90
C ARG A 307 22.05 52.38 9.62
N ARG A 308 22.82 51.98 10.64
CA ARG A 308 22.55 50.72 11.36
C ARG A 308 21.29 50.78 12.21
N ASP A 309 20.99 51.94 12.77
CA ASP A 309 19.84 52.14 13.67
C ASP A 309 18.54 52.47 12.92
N ASP A 310 18.65 53.02 11.70
CA ASP A 310 17.51 53.32 10.79
C ASP A 310 17.78 52.78 9.38
N PRO A 311 17.65 51.46 9.16
CA PRO A 311 17.93 50.85 7.88
C PRO A 311 16.93 51.31 6.82
N ALA A 312 17.41 51.56 5.59
CA ALA A 312 16.60 52.10 4.49
C ALA A 312 15.42 51.20 4.06
N PHE A 313 15.47 49.93 4.44
CA PHE A 313 14.46 48.90 4.20
C PHE A 313 14.57 47.83 5.30
N ARG A 314 13.58 46.95 5.43
CA ARG A 314 13.51 45.99 6.54
C ARG A 314 14.60 44.93 6.41
N VAL A 315 15.47 44.89 7.41
CA VAL A 315 16.51 43.88 7.59
C VAL A 315 16.15 42.92 8.72
N LEU A 316 16.85 41.79 8.79
CA LEU A 316 16.57 40.72 9.76
C LEU A 316 16.84 41.13 11.22
N GLY A 317 17.86 41.96 11.46
CA GLY A 317 18.20 42.45 12.79
C GLY A 317 19.24 41.62 13.55
N THR A 318 19.37 41.85 14.86
CA THR A 318 20.43 41.21 15.67
C THR A 318 20.06 39.78 16.06
N ILE A 319 20.98 38.84 15.83
CA ILE A 319 20.82 37.42 16.17
C ILE A 319 21.83 37.05 17.26
N PRO A 320 21.39 36.43 18.37
CA PRO A 320 22.30 36.00 19.41
C PRO A 320 23.28 34.93 18.89
N LYS A 321 24.54 35.06 19.28
CA LYS A 321 25.56 34.05 18.97
C LYS A 321 25.33 32.77 19.78
N GLY A 322 25.46 31.62 19.11
CA GLY A 322 25.44 30.29 19.72
C GLY A 322 24.06 29.81 20.18
N PHE A 323 24.05 28.66 20.84
CA PHE A 323 22.85 28.02 21.41
C PHE A 323 22.55 28.55 22.81
N ARG A 324 21.87 29.69 22.92
CA ARG A 324 21.55 30.30 24.22
C ARG A 324 20.38 29.63 24.94
N GLN A 325 19.48 29.01 24.18
CA GLN A 325 18.27 28.37 24.69
C GLN A 325 18.41 26.85 24.81
N ALA A 326 19.65 26.34 24.92
CA ALA A 326 19.89 24.94 25.21
C ALA A 326 19.58 24.65 26.68
N GLY A 327 18.73 23.66 26.93
CA GLY A 327 18.27 23.33 28.27
C GLY A 327 17.10 22.36 28.27
N ILE A 328 16.71 21.91 29.46
CA ILE A 328 15.54 21.04 29.60
C ILE A 328 14.28 21.88 29.31
N PRO A 329 13.46 21.49 28.31
CA PRO A 329 12.26 22.23 27.95
C PRO A 329 11.26 22.20 29.11
N LYS A 330 10.86 23.38 29.57
CA LYS A 330 9.87 23.52 30.64
C LYS A 330 8.48 23.23 30.08
N MET A 331 7.76 22.28 30.66
CA MET A 331 6.35 22.05 30.33
C MET A 331 5.47 22.55 31.46
N PRO A 332 4.87 23.75 31.36
CA PRO A 332 3.90 24.19 32.35
C PRO A 332 2.69 23.24 32.34
N SER A 333 2.16 22.94 33.53
CA SER A 333 0.98 22.07 33.68
C SER A 333 -0.20 22.62 32.89
N GLY A 334 -0.89 21.75 32.14
CA GLY A 334 -2.05 22.13 31.32
C GLY A 334 -1.73 22.62 29.90
N ILE A 335 -0.46 22.81 29.53
CA ILE A 335 -0.10 23.27 28.17
C ILE A 335 -0.60 22.31 27.07
N ILE A 336 -0.58 21.00 27.35
CA ILE A 336 -1.01 19.96 26.41
C ILE A 336 -2.49 20.11 26.07
N SER A 337 -3.37 20.39 27.05
CA SER A 337 -4.79 20.59 26.78
C SER A 337 -5.07 21.82 25.93
N HIS A 338 -4.18 22.81 25.93
CA HIS A 338 -4.38 24.03 25.14
C HIS A 338 -4.12 23.82 23.64
N PHE A 339 -3.16 22.95 23.26
CA PHE A 339 -2.87 22.64 21.85
C PHE A 339 -3.37 21.26 21.38
N ALA A 340 -4.07 20.50 22.24
CA ALA A 340 -4.52 19.15 21.93
C ALA A 340 -5.35 19.05 20.63
N SER A 341 -6.18 20.06 20.33
CA SER A 341 -6.98 20.13 19.10
C SER A 341 -6.14 20.25 17.83
N HIS A 342 -4.91 20.80 17.92
CA HIS A 342 -4.00 21.00 16.79
C HIS A 342 -3.03 19.83 16.58
N LEU A 343 -2.92 18.91 17.55
CA LEU A 343 -2.02 17.75 17.46
C LEU A 343 -2.30 16.85 16.25
N PRO A 344 -3.55 16.45 15.95
CA PRO A 344 -3.81 15.55 14.82
C PRO A 344 -3.31 16.13 13.50
N VAL A 345 -3.58 17.43 13.26
CA VAL A 345 -3.08 18.14 12.07
C VAL A 345 -1.55 18.10 12.03
N ALA A 346 -0.90 18.54 13.11
CA ALA A 346 0.55 18.67 13.15
C ALA A 346 1.24 17.32 12.89
N ILE A 347 0.70 16.23 13.45
CA ILE A 347 1.21 14.86 13.27
C ILE A 347 1.00 14.42 11.83
N VAL A 348 -0.22 14.54 11.29
CA VAL A 348 -0.52 14.11 9.92
C VAL A 348 0.35 14.85 8.92
N VAL A 349 0.50 16.17 9.05
CA VAL A 349 1.36 16.98 8.17
C VAL A 349 2.83 16.59 8.32
N MET A 350 3.34 16.47 9.56
CA MET A 350 4.72 16.06 9.83
C MET A 350 5.05 14.71 9.20
N LEU A 351 4.15 13.72 9.34
CA LEU A 351 4.29 12.37 8.79
C LEU A 351 4.17 12.35 7.26
N ALA A 352 3.09 12.95 6.74
CA ALA A 352 2.75 12.91 5.33
C ALA A 352 3.84 13.59 4.49
N GLU A 353 4.28 14.79 4.89
CA GLU A 353 5.32 15.53 4.19
C GLU A 353 6.63 14.75 4.18
N HIS A 354 7.09 14.28 5.34
CA HIS A 354 8.36 13.56 5.45
C HIS A 354 8.38 12.28 4.60
N ILE A 355 7.39 11.41 4.77
CA ILE A 355 7.40 10.08 4.15
C ILE A 355 7.14 10.18 2.65
N ALA A 356 6.30 11.13 2.22
CA ALA A 356 6.11 11.43 0.81
C ALA A 356 7.44 11.78 0.12
N ILE A 357 8.22 12.69 0.73
CA ILE A 357 9.54 13.09 0.23
C ILE A 357 10.46 11.88 0.19
N SER A 358 10.62 11.18 1.31
CA SER A 358 11.53 10.03 1.41
C SER A 358 11.18 8.97 0.37
N LYS A 359 9.90 8.55 0.24
CA LYS A 359 9.47 7.55 -0.74
C LYS A 359 9.69 8.00 -2.18
N SER A 360 9.40 9.27 -2.48
CA SER A 360 9.58 9.82 -3.83
C SER A 360 11.06 9.78 -4.24
N PHE A 361 11.95 10.30 -3.39
CA PHE A 361 13.39 10.32 -3.68
C PHE A 361 14.04 8.94 -3.61
N GLY A 362 13.55 8.04 -2.75
CA GLY A 362 13.97 6.63 -2.76
C GLY A 362 13.70 5.96 -4.11
N ARG A 363 12.52 6.19 -4.70
CA ARG A 363 12.19 5.69 -6.04
C ARG A 363 13.02 6.34 -7.14
N ILE A 364 13.21 7.66 -7.11
CA ILE A 364 14.01 8.39 -8.11
C ILE A 364 15.48 7.92 -8.10
N ASN A 365 16.03 7.65 -6.92
CA ASN A 365 17.43 7.31 -6.73
C ASN A 365 17.69 5.81 -6.51
N ASN A 366 16.72 4.94 -6.80
CA ASN A 366 16.82 3.48 -6.75
C ASN A 366 17.24 2.89 -5.40
N TYR A 367 16.62 3.32 -4.30
CA TYR A 367 16.77 2.67 -2.99
C TYR A 367 15.46 2.63 -2.22
N THR A 368 15.36 1.69 -1.27
CA THR A 368 14.14 1.47 -0.50
C THR A 368 14.14 2.27 0.79
N ILE A 369 12.98 2.83 1.11
CA ILE A 369 12.72 3.54 2.36
C ILE A 369 11.85 2.66 3.24
N ASN A 370 12.14 2.64 4.54
CA ASN A 370 11.25 2.06 5.52
C ASN A 370 10.43 3.16 6.21
N PRO A 371 9.12 3.31 5.92
CA PRO A 371 8.30 4.39 6.46
C PRO A 371 8.24 4.40 7.99
N SER A 372 8.21 3.23 8.62
CA SER A 372 8.19 3.13 10.10
C SER A 372 9.51 3.62 10.70
N GLN A 373 10.62 3.37 10.03
CA GLN A 373 11.93 3.83 10.49
C GLN A 373 12.12 5.34 10.28
N GLU A 374 11.59 5.89 9.19
CA GLU A 374 11.51 7.34 8.98
C GLU A 374 10.69 8.02 10.10
N MET A 375 9.59 7.40 10.55
CA MET A 375 8.81 7.88 11.71
C MET A 375 9.64 7.89 13.00
N VAL A 376 10.45 6.85 13.24
CA VAL A 376 11.38 6.84 14.38
C VAL A 376 12.39 7.99 14.25
N ALA A 377 12.94 8.22 13.06
CA ALA A 377 13.93 9.27 12.84
C ALA A 377 13.38 10.68 13.11
N ILE A 378 12.20 11.02 12.56
CA ILE A 378 11.56 12.32 12.82
C ILE A 378 11.04 12.41 14.26
N GLY A 379 10.54 11.32 14.84
CA GLY A 379 10.08 11.27 16.22
C GLY A 379 11.23 11.59 17.19
N MET A 380 12.39 10.96 16.98
CA MET A 380 13.62 11.24 17.74
C MET A 380 14.13 12.67 17.53
N ALA A 381 14.11 13.19 16.29
CA ALA A 381 14.52 14.56 16.00
C ALA A 381 13.66 15.60 16.74
N ASN A 382 12.34 15.38 16.80
CA ASN A 382 11.40 16.26 17.50
C ASN A 382 11.37 16.05 19.02
N LEU A 383 11.70 14.85 19.50
CA LEU A 383 11.81 14.58 20.94
C LEU A 383 13.07 15.23 21.53
N LEU A 384 14.21 15.10 20.84
CA LEU A 384 15.51 15.59 21.31
C LEU A 384 15.77 17.04 20.93
N GLY A 385 15.18 17.54 19.84
CA GLY A 385 15.44 18.89 19.35
C GLY A 385 15.19 20.02 20.33
N PRO A 386 14.08 20.02 21.06
CA PRO A 386 13.77 21.03 22.07
C PRO A 386 14.84 21.17 23.16
N LEU A 387 15.70 20.17 23.39
CA LEU A 387 16.86 20.27 24.30
C LEU A 387 17.89 21.32 23.85
N LEU A 388 17.93 21.62 22.55
CA LEU A 388 18.78 22.64 21.93
C LEU A 388 17.98 23.86 21.46
N GLY A 389 16.73 23.99 21.89
CA GLY A 389 15.84 25.06 21.47
C GLY A 389 15.29 24.90 20.05
N ALA A 390 15.28 23.69 19.48
CA ALA A 390 14.55 23.46 18.24
C ALA A 390 13.03 23.39 18.48
N TYR A 391 12.26 23.79 17.47
CA TYR A 391 10.82 23.59 17.39
C TYR A 391 10.49 22.49 16.37
N PRO A 392 9.22 22.15 16.13
CA PRO A 392 8.87 21.04 15.25
C PRO A 392 9.59 21.05 13.89
N THR A 393 10.22 19.92 13.55
CA THR A 393 10.99 19.71 12.31
C THR A 393 10.45 18.54 11.50
N THR A 394 10.61 18.61 10.19
CA THR A 394 10.26 17.54 9.25
C THR A 394 11.12 17.63 7.98
N GLY A 395 10.90 16.72 7.02
CA GLY A 395 11.57 16.74 5.72
C GLY A 395 11.13 17.91 4.86
N SER A 396 12.03 18.46 4.06
CA SER A 396 11.73 19.58 3.15
C SER A 396 11.89 19.19 1.68
N PHE A 397 10.85 19.41 0.87
CA PHE A 397 10.89 19.14 -0.57
C PHE A 397 12.01 19.90 -1.28
N SER A 398 12.07 21.22 -1.11
CA SER A 398 13.05 22.09 -1.81
C SER A 398 14.49 21.71 -1.45
N ARG A 399 14.80 21.52 -0.17
CA ARG A 399 16.14 21.14 0.28
C ARG A 399 16.53 19.73 -0.18
N THR A 400 15.60 18.79 -0.10
CA THR A 400 15.85 17.39 -0.51
C THR A 400 16.12 17.29 -2.01
N ALA A 401 15.38 18.03 -2.83
CA ALA A 401 15.63 18.10 -4.26
C ALA A 401 17.05 18.59 -4.55
N VAL A 402 17.45 19.70 -3.92
CA VAL A 402 18.81 20.25 -4.06
C VAL A 402 19.87 19.29 -3.53
N ASN A 403 19.61 18.58 -2.43
CA ASN A 403 20.56 17.64 -1.83
C ASN A 403 20.79 16.42 -2.75
N SER A 404 19.71 15.89 -3.32
CA SER A 404 19.76 14.82 -4.33
C SER A 404 20.49 15.27 -5.60
N GLU A 405 20.22 16.49 -6.07
CA GLU A 405 20.88 17.09 -7.24
C GLU A 405 22.38 17.35 -7.02
N ALA A 406 22.76 17.79 -5.82
CA ALA A 406 24.15 18.01 -5.42
C ALA A 406 24.95 16.69 -5.30
N GLY A 407 24.27 15.54 -5.37
CA GLY A 407 24.89 14.23 -5.44
C GLY A 407 25.24 13.63 -4.09
N VAL A 408 24.43 13.91 -3.06
CA VAL A 408 24.55 13.29 -1.73
C VAL A 408 24.60 11.76 -1.84
N ARG A 409 25.54 11.17 -1.10
CA ARG A 409 25.84 9.74 -1.17
C ARG A 409 25.30 9.00 0.04
N THR A 410 25.31 9.62 1.21
CA THR A 410 24.80 8.99 2.44
C THR A 410 24.01 9.97 3.32
N PRO A 411 23.23 9.46 4.29
CA PRO A 411 22.60 10.32 5.30
C PRO A 411 23.60 11.19 6.10
N ALA A 412 24.90 10.82 6.13
CA ALA A 412 25.94 11.62 6.80
C ALA A 412 26.15 13.00 6.16
N GLY A 413 25.69 13.24 4.93
CA GLY A 413 25.66 14.58 4.32
C GLY A 413 24.91 15.61 5.20
N GLY A 414 23.93 15.17 5.98
CA GLY A 414 23.25 15.99 6.98
C GLY A 414 24.19 16.50 8.07
N VAL A 415 25.16 15.70 8.52
CA VAL A 415 26.17 16.12 9.51
C VAL A 415 27.03 17.25 8.95
N MET A 416 27.42 17.17 7.67
CA MET A 416 28.16 18.24 7.00
C MET A 416 27.35 19.53 6.90
N SER A 417 26.05 19.45 6.60
CA SER A 417 25.16 20.62 6.67
C SER A 417 25.04 21.16 8.10
N GLY A 418 24.94 20.28 9.09
CA GLY A 418 24.89 20.65 10.51
C GLY A 418 26.15 21.39 10.94
N LEU A 419 27.32 20.97 10.47
CA LEU A 419 28.58 21.67 10.73
C LEU A 419 28.58 23.08 10.15
N VAL A 420 28.06 23.28 8.94
CA VAL A 420 27.93 24.61 8.33
C VAL A 420 26.96 25.49 9.12
N VAL A 421 25.79 24.97 9.52
CA VAL A 421 24.83 25.72 10.34
C VAL A 421 25.43 26.06 11.72
N PHE A 422 26.17 25.12 12.32
CA PHE A 422 26.88 25.33 13.57
C PHE A 422 27.88 26.48 13.44
N LEU A 423 28.78 26.44 12.45
CA LEU A 423 29.73 27.51 12.18
C LEU A 423 29.02 28.84 11.92
N ALA A 424 27.93 28.82 11.14
CA ALA A 424 27.18 30.02 10.81
C ALA A 424 26.54 30.68 12.05
N THR A 425 26.05 29.87 13.00
CA THR A 425 25.43 30.33 14.25
C THR A 425 26.42 30.99 15.22
N TYR A 426 27.71 30.66 15.13
CA TYR A 426 28.77 31.27 15.97
C TYR A 426 29.51 32.42 15.27
N PHE A 427 29.80 32.27 13.97
CA PHE A 427 30.69 33.18 13.24
C PHE A 427 29.97 34.15 12.30
N LEU A 428 28.82 33.79 11.72
CA LEU A 428 28.17 34.57 10.66
C LEU A 428 27.02 35.48 11.14
N THR A 429 26.68 35.48 12.44
CA THR A 429 25.54 36.26 12.96
C THR A 429 25.67 37.77 12.73
N GLY A 430 26.88 38.30 12.65
CA GLY A 430 27.12 39.70 12.29
C GLY A 430 26.71 40.02 10.85
N ALA A 431 26.93 39.10 9.92
CA ALA A 431 26.52 39.25 8.52
C ALA A 431 25.00 39.12 8.36
N PHE A 432 24.36 38.25 9.15
CA PHE A 432 22.91 38.03 9.10
C PHE A 432 22.08 39.28 9.38
N PHE A 433 22.63 40.23 10.15
CA PHE A 433 21.99 41.52 10.41
C PHE A 433 21.60 42.25 9.13
N TYR A 434 22.42 42.15 8.09
CA TYR A 434 22.24 42.87 6.83
C TYR A 434 21.40 42.10 5.81
N ILE A 435 20.80 40.96 6.15
CA ILE A 435 19.95 40.23 5.22
C ILE A 435 18.63 41.00 5.04
N PRO A 436 18.25 41.40 3.81
CA PRO A 436 16.95 42.03 3.55
C PRO A 436 15.80 41.02 3.68
N ASN A 437 14.74 41.39 4.40
CA ASN A 437 13.54 40.56 4.52
C ASN A 437 12.84 40.35 3.17
N ALA A 438 12.89 41.35 2.28
CA ALA A 438 12.32 41.26 0.94
C ALA A 438 13.08 40.24 0.05
N ALA A 439 14.41 40.18 0.14
CA ALA A 439 15.22 39.20 -0.59
C ALA A 439 14.97 37.76 -0.08
N LEU A 440 14.78 37.61 1.23
CA LEU A 440 14.41 36.33 1.85
C LEU A 440 13.04 35.84 1.36
N SER A 441 12.07 36.77 1.27
CA SER A 441 10.72 36.50 0.75
C SER A 441 10.77 36.09 -0.73
N ALA A 442 11.59 36.75 -1.54
CA ALA A 442 11.80 36.40 -2.95
C ALA A 442 12.34 34.97 -3.12
N VAL A 443 13.32 34.59 -2.30
CA VAL A 443 13.87 33.22 -2.29
C VAL A 443 12.80 32.19 -1.93
N ILE A 444 11.95 32.48 -0.93
CA ILE A 444 10.88 31.56 -0.53
C ILE A 444 9.87 31.40 -1.67
N ILE A 445 9.40 32.51 -2.26
CA ILE A 445 8.46 32.48 -3.39
C ILE A 445 9.03 31.66 -4.55
N HIS A 446 10.29 31.92 -4.92
CA HIS A 446 10.99 31.15 -5.96
C HIS A 446 11.03 29.65 -5.65
N ALA A 447 11.31 29.29 -4.40
CA ALA A 447 11.44 27.88 -3.99
C ALA A 447 10.09 27.13 -3.96
N VAL A 448 9.00 27.78 -3.55
CA VAL A 448 7.68 27.11 -3.43
C VAL A 448 6.93 27.04 -4.75
N CYS A 449 7.16 27.94 -5.71
CA CYS A 449 6.55 27.86 -7.03
C CYS A 449 6.91 26.56 -7.77
N ASP A 450 8.07 25.97 -7.47
CA ASP A 450 8.49 24.68 -8.03
C ASP A 450 7.72 23.47 -7.48
N LEU A 451 6.96 23.63 -6.39
CA LEU A 451 6.13 22.56 -5.80
C LEU A 451 4.73 22.47 -6.42
N ILE A 452 4.31 23.47 -7.21
CA ILE A 452 2.99 23.49 -7.86
C ILE A 452 2.91 22.38 -8.91
N ALA A 453 1.87 21.56 -8.84
CA ALA A 453 1.67 20.45 -9.77
C ALA A 453 1.59 20.96 -11.22
N SER A 454 2.33 20.31 -12.12
CA SER A 454 2.33 20.67 -13.54
C SER A 454 1.02 20.22 -14.23
N PRO A 455 0.54 20.93 -15.27
CA PRO A 455 -0.63 20.52 -16.04
C PRO A 455 -0.52 19.11 -16.62
N ASN A 456 0.68 18.68 -16.99
CA ASN A 456 0.95 17.33 -17.47
C ASN A 456 0.66 16.26 -16.41
N SER A 457 0.93 16.56 -15.13
CA SER A 457 0.64 15.64 -14.02
C SER A 457 -0.87 15.48 -13.83
N LEU A 458 -1.63 16.59 -13.94
CA LEU A 458 -3.09 16.55 -13.89
C LEU A 458 -3.71 15.77 -15.04
N TYR A 459 -3.16 15.92 -16.25
CA TYR A 459 -3.60 15.13 -17.40
C TYR A 459 -3.30 13.63 -17.23
N GLN A 460 -2.17 13.28 -16.60
CA GLN A 460 -1.88 11.88 -16.25
C GLN A 460 -2.88 11.34 -15.23
N PHE A 461 -3.25 12.12 -14.19
CA PHE A 461 -4.30 11.71 -13.24
C PHE A 461 -5.62 11.46 -13.96
N TRP A 462 -6.02 12.34 -14.90
CA TRP A 462 -7.23 12.14 -15.71
C TRP A 462 -7.22 10.85 -16.52
N ARG A 463 -6.07 10.50 -17.13
CA ARG A 463 -5.92 9.27 -17.92
C ARG A 463 -5.93 8.00 -17.07
N VAL A 464 -5.56 8.09 -15.80
CA VAL A 464 -5.54 6.94 -14.87
C VAL A 464 -6.89 6.78 -14.17
N SER A 465 -7.38 7.84 -13.51
CA SER A 465 -8.65 7.86 -12.80
C SER A 465 -9.27 9.26 -12.86
N PRO A 466 -10.32 9.46 -13.68
CA PRO A 466 -10.96 10.77 -13.83
C PRO A 466 -11.49 11.36 -12.52
N LEU A 467 -11.84 10.52 -11.54
CA LEU A 467 -12.36 10.97 -10.25
C LEU A 467 -11.28 11.66 -9.37
N GLU A 468 -10.00 11.40 -9.61
CA GLU A 468 -8.92 12.00 -8.80
C GLU A 468 -8.73 13.50 -9.08
N VAL A 469 -9.02 13.94 -10.31
CA VAL A 469 -8.82 15.35 -10.71
C VAL A 469 -9.80 16.29 -10.00
N PRO A 470 -11.12 16.01 -9.92
CA PRO A 470 -12.04 16.79 -9.08
C PRO A 470 -11.64 16.83 -7.61
N ILE A 471 -11.19 15.72 -7.03
CA ILE A 471 -10.72 15.66 -5.62
C ILE A 471 -9.54 16.62 -5.42
N PHE A 472 -8.57 16.58 -6.34
CA PHE A 472 -7.43 17.49 -6.34
C PHE A 472 -7.88 18.95 -6.43
N LEU A 473 -8.79 19.29 -7.34
CA LEU A 473 -9.25 20.67 -7.52
C LEU A 473 -10.03 21.18 -6.29
N VAL A 474 -10.91 20.36 -5.72
CA VAL A 474 -11.66 20.69 -4.50
C VAL A 474 -10.70 20.95 -3.33
N SER A 475 -9.67 20.14 -3.17
CA SER A 475 -8.61 20.32 -2.16
C SER A 475 -7.88 21.66 -2.28
N VAL A 476 -7.40 21.98 -3.49
CA VAL A 476 -6.68 23.24 -3.76
C VAL A 476 -7.62 24.42 -3.52
N PHE A 477 -8.88 24.30 -3.95
CA PHE A 477 -9.90 25.31 -3.68
C PHE A 477 -10.09 25.54 -2.18
N VAL A 478 -10.36 24.49 -1.39
CA VAL A 478 -10.55 24.60 0.07
C VAL A 478 -9.30 25.19 0.73
N THR A 479 -8.10 24.82 0.27
CA THR A 479 -6.84 25.36 0.78
C THR A 479 -6.71 26.87 0.56
N VAL A 480 -7.07 27.35 -0.63
CA VAL A 480 -6.96 28.78 -0.99
C VAL A 480 -8.00 29.65 -0.27
N PHE A 481 -9.19 29.11 -0.03
CA PHE A 481 -10.30 29.87 0.58
C PHE A 481 -10.37 29.75 2.10
N ARG A 482 -9.88 28.67 2.69
CA ARG A 482 -10.01 28.39 4.12
C ARG A 482 -8.64 28.21 4.78
N SER A 483 -8.10 27.00 4.75
CA SER A 483 -6.79 26.73 5.34
C SER A 483 -6.17 25.48 4.74
N ILE A 484 -4.85 25.35 4.88
CA ILE A 484 -4.09 24.20 4.38
C ILE A 484 -4.55 22.91 5.07
N GLU A 485 -4.89 22.97 6.37
CA GLU A 485 -5.34 21.81 7.14
C GLU A 485 -6.67 21.26 6.61
N ASP A 486 -7.64 22.14 6.38
CA ASP A 486 -8.96 21.76 5.90
C ASP A 486 -8.90 21.18 4.47
N GLY A 487 -8.02 21.75 3.62
CA GLY A 487 -7.73 21.19 2.31
C GLY A 487 -7.27 19.74 2.41
N LEU A 488 -6.30 19.46 3.29
CA LEU A 488 -5.79 18.10 3.49
C LEU A 488 -6.89 17.13 3.96
N TYR A 489 -7.70 17.53 4.95
CA TYR A 489 -8.79 16.69 5.47
C TYR A 489 -9.83 16.34 4.42
N VAL A 490 -10.25 17.32 3.62
CA VAL A 490 -11.22 17.10 2.54
C VAL A 490 -10.69 16.10 1.51
N THR A 491 -9.40 16.19 1.19
CA THR A 491 -8.79 15.35 0.14
C THR A 491 -8.63 13.90 0.58
N VAL A 492 -8.10 13.68 1.78
CA VAL A 492 -7.93 12.36 2.37
C VAL A 492 -9.30 11.73 2.65
N GLY A 493 -10.23 12.52 3.19
CA GLY A 493 -11.60 12.08 3.45
C GLY A 493 -12.34 11.66 2.17
N LEU A 494 -12.29 12.47 1.11
CA LEU A 494 -12.95 12.17 -0.15
C LEU A 494 -12.31 10.96 -0.87
N SER A 495 -10.98 10.83 -0.80
CA SER A 495 -10.27 9.64 -1.30
C SER A 495 -10.70 8.38 -0.56
N LEU A 496 -10.84 8.45 0.77
CA LEU A 496 -11.29 7.33 1.60
C LEU A 496 -12.75 6.94 1.29
N VAL A 497 -13.63 7.93 1.08
CA VAL A 497 -15.03 7.67 0.70
C VAL A 497 -15.12 6.93 -0.64
N ILE A 498 -14.30 7.31 -1.62
CA ILE A 498 -14.27 6.62 -2.92
C ILE A 498 -13.73 5.19 -2.78
N LEU A 499 -12.66 5.00 -2.01
CA LEU A 499 -12.13 3.66 -1.72
C LEU A 499 -13.20 2.78 -1.06
N LEU A 500 -13.90 3.31 -0.06
CA LEU A 500 -14.96 2.59 0.64
C LEU A 500 -16.15 2.30 -0.28
N TYR A 501 -16.52 3.24 -1.14
CA TYR A 501 -17.58 3.05 -2.14
C TYR A 501 -17.24 1.92 -3.14
N GLN A 502 -16.00 1.85 -3.59
CA GLN A 502 -15.52 0.78 -4.48
C GLN A 502 -15.65 -0.60 -3.80
N ILE A 503 -15.21 -0.71 -2.54
CA ILE A 503 -15.32 -1.94 -1.75
C ILE A 503 -16.79 -2.34 -1.52
N LEU A 504 -17.65 -1.38 -1.14
CA LEU A 504 -19.07 -1.61 -0.85
C LEU A 504 -19.86 -2.07 -2.10
N LYS A 505 -19.53 -1.52 -3.27
CA LYS A 505 -20.23 -1.78 -4.53
C LYS A 505 -19.52 -2.82 -5.41
N ALA A 506 -18.51 -3.52 -4.90
CA ALA A 506 -17.83 -4.59 -5.61
C ALA A 506 -18.80 -5.74 -5.91
N ARG A 507 -19.37 -5.75 -7.12
CA ARG A 507 -20.25 -6.82 -7.61
C ARG A 507 -19.41 -7.98 -8.11
N GLY A 508 -19.84 -9.22 -7.87
CA GLY A 508 -19.25 -10.38 -8.55
C GLY A 508 -19.71 -10.49 -10.01
N ARG A 509 -19.10 -11.40 -10.76
CA ARG A 509 -19.34 -11.63 -12.19
C ARG A 509 -19.65 -13.10 -12.43
N PHE A 510 -20.59 -13.36 -13.34
CA PHE A 510 -20.83 -14.70 -13.86
C PHE A 510 -19.85 -15.01 -14.98
N LEU A 511 -19.30 -16.21 -14.96
CA LEU A 511 -18.35 -16.68 -15.95
C LEU A 511 -18.98 -17.72 -16.87
N GLY A 512 -18.60 -17.68 -18.14
CA GLY A 512 -18.83 -18.76 -19.09
C GLY A 512 -17.51 -19.31 -19.62
N LYS A 513 -17.62 -20.40 -20.37
CA LYS A 513 -16.50 -21.19 -20.88
C LYS A 513 -16.14 -20.72 -22.29
N VAL A 514 -14.84 -20.52 -22.54
CA VAL A 514 -14.29 -20.24 -23.87
C VAL A 514 -13.04 -21.08 -24.07
N ARG A 515 -12.91 -21.69 -25.25
CA ARG A 515 -11.72 -22.45 -25.61
C ARG A 515 -10.69 -21.55 -26.25
N VAL A 516 -9.50 -21.48 -25.65
CA VAL A 516 -8.41 -20.59 -26.08
C VAL A 516 -7.20 -21.41 -26.55
N TYR A 517 -6.60 -20.97 -27.64
CA TYR A 517 -5.36 -21.50 -28.18
C TYR A 517 -4.24 -20.47 -27.99
N SER A 518 -3.03 -20.92 -27.62
CA SER A 518 -1.88 -20.03 -27.48
C SER A 518 -1.14 -19.93 -28.81
N VAL A 519 -0.99 -18.73 -29.34
CA VAL A 519 -0.30 -18.48 -30.62
C VAL A 519 1.06 -17.83 -30.36
N LEU A 520 2.14 -18.37 -30.94
CA LEU A 520 3.47 -17.78 -30.92
C LEU A 520 3.84 -17.36 -32.36
N GLY A 521 3.85 -16.05 -32.61
CA GLY A 521 3.99 -15.53 -33.97
C GLY A 521 2.79 -15.93 -34.82
N ASP A 522 3.02 -16.73 -35.86
CA ASP A 522 1.99 -17.21 -36.79
C ASP A 522 1.58 -18.68 -36.54
N HIS A 523 2.15 -19.35 -35.54
CA HIS A 523 1.89 -20.77 -35.25
C HIS A 523 1.14 -20.96 -33.93
N VAL A 524 0.14 -21.84 -33.92
CA VAL A 524 -0.53 -22.26 -32.69
C VAL A 524 0.38 -23.22 -31.95
N ILE A 525 0.75 -22.85 -30.72
CA ILE A 525 1.55 -23.69 -29.83
C ILE A 525 0.74 -24.96 -29.53
N GLY A 526 1.25 -26.10 -29.99
CA GLY A 526 0.63 -27.42 -29.79
C GLY A 526 0.27 -28.16 -31.09
N GLU A 527 0.18 -27.48 -32.23
CA GLU A 527 -0.14 -28.13 -33.52
C GLU A 527 0.95 -29.12 -34.00
N GLU A 528 2.23 -28.86 -33.71
CA GLU A 528 3.32 -29.75 -34.14
C GLU A 528 3.26 -31.14 -33.48
N ARG A 529 2.62 -31.27 -32.31
CA ARG A 529 2.54 -32.53 -31.57
C ARG A 529 1.42 -33.44 -32.09
N GLU A 530 0.42 -32.89 -32.79
CA GLU A 530 -0.70 -33.65 -33.34
C GLU A 530 -0.30 -34.47 -34.59
N LYS A 531 0.64 -33.98 -35.42
CA LYS A 531 1.10 -34.73 -36.61
C LYS A 531 1.91 -36.00 -36.28
N LEU A 532 2.32 -36.19 -35.03
CA LEU A 532 3.14 -37.32 -34.58
C LEU A 532 2.37 -38.37 -33.76
N SER A 533 1.07 -38.19 -33.52
CA SER A 533 0.32 -39.00 -32.55
C SER A 533 -1.09 -39.32 -33.04
N GLU A 534 -1.22 -39.94 -34.22
CA GLU A 534 -2.52 -40.43 -34.75
C GLU A 534 -3.02 -41.73 -34.08
N ASP A 535 -2.22 -42.42 -33.26
CA ASP A 535 -2.57 -43.76 -32.74
C ASP A 535 -3.01 -43.83 -31.26
N CYS A 536 -3.24 -42.70 -30.57
CA CYS A 536 -3.78 -42.75 -29.21
C CYS A 536 -4.65 -41.53 -28.86
N GLY A 537 -5.95 -41.76 -28.69
CA GLY A 537 -7.01 -40.90 -28.13
C GLY A 537 -6.72 -39.42 -27.86
N THR A 538 -7.29 -38.56 -28.72
CA THR A 538 -7.80 -37.19 -28.48
C THR A 538 -7.36 -36.46 -27.19
N LEU A 539 -6.20 -35.81 -27.23
CA LEU A 539 -5.83 -34.69 -26.34
C LEU A 539 -5.77 -33.40 -27.16
N THR A 540 -6.91 -32.75 -27.32
CA THR A 540 -7.05 -31.48 -28.06
C THR A 540 -6.31 -30.34 -27.33
N THR A 541 -5.37 -29.70 -28.01
CA THR A 541 -4.38 -28.72 -27.47
C THR A 541 -4.95 -27.35 -27.08
N GLY A 542 -6.28 -27.18 -27.10
CA GLY A 542 -6.96 -25.96 -26.64
C GLY A 542 -7.26 -26.00 -25.15
N ARG A 543 -6.94 -24.93 -24.41
CA ARG A 543 -7.24 -24.79 -22.97
C ARG A 543 -8.57 -24.10 -22.74
N ASP A 544 -9.30 -24.56 -21.73
CA ASP A 544 -10.54 -23.91 -21.30
C ASP A 544 -10.22 -22.69 -20.42
N VAL A 545 -10.80 -21.54 -20.77
CA VAL A 545 -10.68 -20.28 -20.02
C VAL A 545 -12.08 -19.78 -19.68
N PHE A 546 -12.20 -19.18 -18.50
CA PHE A 546 -13.48 -18.67 -18.00
C PHE A 546 -13.53 -17.14 -18.08
N LEU A 547 -14.41 -16.61 -18.94
CA LEU A 547 -14.57 -15.18 -19.21
C LEU A 547 -15.94 -14.66 -18.71
N PRO A 548 -16.05 -13.37 -18.32
CA PRO A 548 -17.32 -12.79 -17.89
C PRO A 548 -18.35 -12.76 -19.02
N LEU A 549 -19.58 -13.20 -18.75
CA LEU A 549 -20.66 -13.29 -19.75
C LEU A 549 -21.00 -11.96 -20.46
N HIS A 550 -20.67 -10.82 -19.86
CA HIS A 550 -20.99 -9.48 -20.38
C HIS A 550 -19.78 -8.70 -20.91
N HIS A 551 -18.61 -9.34 -21.07
CA HIS A 551 -17.38 -8.71 -21.58
C HIS A 551 -16.94 -7.42 -20.85
N GLU A 552 -17.32 -7.25 -19.58
CA GLU A 552 -16.97 -6.07 -18.75
C GLU A 552 -15.46 -5.90 -18.51
N ASP A 553 -14.67 -6.93 -18.82
CA ASP A 553 -13.22 -6.97 -18.70
C ASP A 553 -12.47 -6.40 -19.91
N GLY A 554 -13.20 -5.97 -20.95
CA GLY A 554 -12.62 -5.47 -22.20
C GLY A 554 -12.19 -6.58 -23.16
N SER A 555 -12.68 -7.81 -22.95
CA SER A 555 -12.54 -8.90 -23.93
C SER A 555 -13.29 -8.58 -25.23
N ASN A 556 -12.88 -9.22 -26.34
CA ASN A 556 -13.50 -8.99 -27.65
C ASN A 556 -14.99 -9.41 -27.61
N PRO A 557 -15.95 -8.50 -27.88
CA PRO A 557 -17.37 -8.82 -27.87
C PRO A 557 -17.81 -9.78 -28.99
N GLU A 558 -16.96 -10.05 -29.99
CA GLU A 558 -17.23 -11.03 -31.04
C GLU A 558 -17.02 -12.47 -30.58
N VAL A 559 -16.38 -12.70 -29.43
CA VAL A 559 -16.13 -14.05 -28.91
C VAL A 559 -17.38 -14.54 -28.19
N GLU A 560 -18.07 -15.53 -28.77
CA GLU A 560 -19.22 -16.16 -28.12
C GLU A 560 -18.80 -16.95 -26.88
N ILE A 561 -19.37 -16.58 -25.73
CA ILE A 561 -19.10 -17.25 -24.46
C ILE A 561 -20.15 -18.33 -24.23
N GLU A 562 -19.71 -19.58 -24.15
CA GLU A 562 -20.60 -20.72 -23.92
C GLU A 562 -21.01 -20.79 -22.44
N SER A 563 -22.29 -21.08 -22.16
CA SER A 563 -22.71 -21.43 -20.80
C SER A 563 -22.10 -22.78 -20.42
N PRO A 564 -21.53 -22.93 -19.21
CA PRO A 564 -20.73 -24.12 -18.85
C PRO A 564 -21.55 -25.42 -18.85
N TYR A 565 -22.82 -25.36 -18.44
CA TYR A 565 -23.82 -26.43 -18.53
C TYR A 565 -25.21 -25.91 -18.09
N ALA A 566 -26.31 -26.44 -18.63
CA ALA A 566 -27.66 -26.01 -18.28
C ALA A 566 -27.98 -26.25 -16.77
N GLY A 567 -28.17 -25.17 -16.02
CA GLY A 567 -28.42 -25.22 -14.57
C GLY A 567 -27.16 -25.21 -13.69
N ILE A 568 -25.96 -25.01 -14.27
CA ILE A 568 -24.71 -24.80 -13.53
C ILE A 568 -24.22 -23.37 -13.74
N PHE A 569 -23.94 -22.66 -12.64
CA PHE A 569 -23.43 -21.29 -12.68
C PHE A 569 -22.05 -21.19 -12.05
N ILE A 570 -21.16 -20.43 -12.70
CA ILE A 570 -19.85 -20.08 -12.16
C ILE A 570 -19.88 -18.61 -11.76
N PHE A 571 -19.68 -18.34 -10.47
CA PHE A 571 -19.69 -16.99 -9.91
C PHE A 571 -18.31 -16.64 -9.35
N ARG A 572 -17.72 -15.55 -9.87
CA ARG A 572 -16.44 -15.00 -9.41
C ARG A 572 -16.67 -13.73 -8.62
N PHE A 573 -16.10 -13.67 -7.41
CA PHE A 573 -16.04 -12.43 -6.65
C PHE A 573 -15.06 -11.46 -7.32
N SER A 574 -15.41 -10.18 -7.47
CA SER A 574 -14.49 -9.19 -8.07
C SER A 574 -13.39 -8.76 -7.11
N GLU A 575 -13.68 -8.73 -5.80
CA GLU A 575 -12.76 -8.38 -4.72
C GLU A 575 -12.95 -9.32 -3.52
N GLY A 576 -12.36 -9.00 -2.36
CA GLY A 576 -12.50 -9.80 -1.14
C GLY A 576 -13.96 -10.00 -0.71
N PHE A 577 -14.27 -11.14 -0.09
CA PHE A 577 -15.63 -11.52 0.32
C PHE A 577 -15.85 -11.28 1.81
N ASN A 578 -16.26 -10.05 2.15
CA ASN A 578 -16.33 -9.54 3.52
C ASN A 578 -17.73 -8.99 3.85
N TYR A 579 -17.98 -8.67 5.12
CA TYR A 579 -19.25 -8.15 5.65
C TYR A 579 -19.74 -6.90 4.91
N SER A 580 -18.83 -6.12 4.34
CA SER A 580 -19.14 -4.88 3.62
C SER A 580 -19.83 -5.12 2.28
N ASN A 581 -19.50 -6.20 1.57
CA ASN A 581 -19.99 -6.45 0.21
C ASN A 581 -20.76 -7.78 0.04
N ALA A 582 -20.71 -8.67 1.04
CA ALA A 582 -21.32 -9.99 0.96
C ALA A 582 -22.81 -9.94 0.59
N GLY A 583 -23.59 -9.05 1.21
CA GLY A 583 -25.00 -8.88 0.89
C GLY A 583 -25.23 -8.52 -0.58
N SER A 584 -24.62 -7.43 -1.05
CA SER A 584 -24.82 -6.98 -2.45
C SER A 584 -24.33 -8.00 -3.48
N ALA A 585 -23.23 -8.72 -3.21
CA ALA A 585 -22.70 -9.71 -4.13
C ALA A 585 -23.60 -10.95 -4.24
N LEU A 586 -24.08 -11.44 -3.09
CA LEU A 586 -24.92 -12.63 -3.02
C LEU A 586 -26.37 -12.37 -3.45
N ASP A 587 -26.91 -11.18 -3.18
CA ASP A 587 -28.23 -10.76 -3.68
C ASP A 587 -28.22 -10.68 -5.21
N TYR A 588 -27.15 -10.12 -5.79
CA TYR A 588 -26.96 -10.10 -7.24
C TYR A 588 -26.86 -11.52 -7.81
N MET A 589 -26.04 -12.38 -7.20
CA MET A 589 -25.91 -13.78 -7.60
C MET A 589 -27.27 -14.49 -7.58
N THR A 590 -28.01 -14.36 -6.48
CA THR A 590 -29.30 -15.02 -6.27
C THR A 590 -30.35 -14.51 -7.25
N SER A 591 -30.43 -13.19 -7.47
CA SER A 591 -31.39 -12.60 -8.42
C SER A 591 -31.16 -13.05 -9.86
N VAL A 592 -29.91 -13.15 -10.30
CA VAL A 592 -29.57 -13.66 -11.64
C VAL A 592 -29.90 -15.15 -11.77
N ILE A 593 -29.52 -15.96 -10.78
CA ILE A 593 -29.80 -17.40 -10.80
C ILE A 593 -31.31 -17.65 -10.83
N LEU A 594 -32.10 -16.96 -10.00
CA LEU A 594 -33.55 -17.11 -9.97
C LEU A 594 -34.22 -16.62 -11.27
N ALA A 595 -33.66 -15.61 -11.94
CA ALA A 595 -34.17 -15.15 -13.24
C ALA A 595 -33.87 -16.13 -14.38
N GLN A 596 -32.79 -16.91 -14.29
CA GLN A 596 -32.33 -17.83 -15.34
C GLN A 596 -32.68 -19.30 -15.09
N THR A 597 -33.37 -19.61 -13.99
CA THR A 597 -33.74 -20.99 -13.65
C THR A 597 -35.20 -21.10 -13.24
N ARG A 598 -35.80 -22.26 -13.48
CA ARG A 598 -37.10 -22.63 -12.92
C ARG A 598 -36.93 -23.52 -11.68
N ARG A 599 -37.98 -23.55 -10.86
CA ARG A 599 -38.06 -24.47 -9.71
C ARG A 599 -38.15 -25.93 -10.16
N THR A 600 -37.57 -26.81 -9.36
CA THR A 600 -37.57 -28.27 -9.61
C THR A 600 -38.96 -28.89 -9.41
N SER A 601 -39.70 -28.43 -8.39
CA SER A 601 -41.09 -28.83 -8.17
C SER A 601 -42.03 -27.61 -8.20
N PRO A 602 -43.23 -27.71 -8.81
CA PRO A 602 -44.26 -26.69 -8.65
C PRO A 602 -44.73 -26.68 -7.19
N GLU A 603 -44.76 -25.50 -6.55
CA GLU A 603 -45.10 -25.36 -5.14
C GLU A 603 -46.52 -25.89 -4.85
N VAL A 604 -46.59 -27.03 -4.15
CA VAL A 604 -47.83 -27.48 -3.53
C VAL A 604 -47.83 -27.03 -2.08
N PHE A 605 -48.20 -25.77 -1.84
CA PHE A 605 -48.53 -25.36 -0.47
C PHE A 605 -49.76 -26.13 -0.02
N LYS A 606 -49.69 -26.80 1.13
CA LYS A 606 -50.83 -27.54 1.68
C LYS A 606 -52.02 -26.62 1.95
N ARG A 607 -51.76 -25.36 2.33
CA ARG A 607 -52.77 -24.32 2.52
C ARG A 607 -52.35 -23.02 1.83
N PRO A 608 -53.29 -22.24 1.26
CA PRO A 608 -52.99 -20.93 0.68
C PRO A 608 -52.31 -19.95 1.66
N GLY A 609 -52.57 -20.08 2.97
CA GLY A 609 -51.96 -19.26 4.02
C GLY A 609 -50.52 -19.66 4.38
N ASP A 610 -50.03 -20.81 3.94
CA ASP A 610 -48.63 -21.23 4.13
C ASP A 610 -47.69 -20.58 3.09
N ARG A 611 -48.27 -19.85 2.12
CA ARG A 611 -47.53 -19.14 1.10
C ARG A 611 -46.88 -17.87 1.67
N PRO A 612 -45.58 -17.65 1.43
CA PRO A 612 -44.90 -16.41 1.80
C PRO A 612 -45.55 -15.17 1.19
N TRP A 613 -45.63 -14.07 1.96
CA TRP A 613 -46.24 -12.81 1.54
C TRP A 613 -45.55 -12.17 0.32
N ASN A 614 -44.27 -12.45 0.12
CA ASN A 614 -43.45 -11.95 -0.99
C ASN A 614 -43.55 -12.82 -2.25
N HIS A 615 -44.35 -13.88 -2.24
CA HIS A 615 -44.56 -14.73 -3.40
C HIS A 615 -45.79 -14.23 -4.17
N PRO A 616 -45.66 -13.80 -5.45
CA PRO A 616 -46.78 -13.25 -6.24
C PRO A 616 -47.80 -14.30 -6.67
N GLY A 617 -47.45 -15.60 -6.61
CA GLY A 617 -48.36 -16.70 -6.92
C GLY A 617 -48.82 -16.74 -8.36
N PRO A 618 -49.65 -17.73 -8.72
CA PRO A 618 -50.17 -17.81 -10.07
C PRO A 618 -51.08 -16.61 -10.33
N SER A 619 -50.66 -15.71 -11.23
CA SER A 619 -51.51 -14.62 -11.72
C SER A 619 -52.63 -15.22 -12.57
N GLN A 620 -53.89 -14.85 -12.30
CA GLN A 620 -55.04 -15.30 -13.12
C GLN A 620 -54.99 -14.77 -14.56
N SER A 621 -54.09 -13.82 -14.86
CA SER A 621 -53.95 -13.16 -16.16
C SER A 621 -52.59 -13.39 -16.84
N SER A 622 -51.72 -14.26 -16.32
CA SER A 622 -50.44 -14.55 -17.00
C SER A 622 -50.76 -15.28 -18.30
N THR A 623 -50.52 -14.61 -19.43
CA THR A 623 -50.69 -15.13 -20.79
C THR A 623 -50.01 -16.50 -20.92
N THR A 624 -50.60 -17.44 -21.66
CA THR A 624 -50.05 -18.79 -21.93
C THR A 624 -48.57 -18.76 -22.36
N GLN A 625 -48.12 -17.64 -22.92
CA GLN A 625 -46.76 -17.35 -23.36
C GLN A 625 -45.75 -17.12 -22.22
N GLU A 626 -46.12 -16.40 -21.15
CA GLU A 626 -45.24 -16.21 -19.97
C GLU A 626 -45.06 -17.53 -19.19
N GLN A 627 -46.11 -18.35 -19.15
CA GLN A 627 -46.03 -19.68 -18.55
C GLN A 627 -45.20 -20.64 -19.41
N SER A 628 -45.24 -20.54 -20.75
CA SER A 628 -44.38 -21.35 -21.62
C SER A 628 -42.90 -20.97 -21.52
N ASP A 629 -42.59 -19.68 -21.37
CA ASP A 629 -41.20 -19.21 -21.25
C ASP A 629 -40.56 -19.69 -19.93
N ILE A 630 -41.32 -19.70 -18.82
CA ILE A 630 -40.87 -20.25 -17.54
C ILE A 630 -40.65 -21.78 -17.62
N VAL A 631 -41.46 -22.48 -18.42
CA VAL A 631 -41.30 -23.92 -18.63
C VAL A 631 -40.03 -24.23 -19.43
N CYS A 632 -39.53 -23.33 -20.28
CA CYS A 632 -38.30 -23.54 -21.05
C CYS A 632 -37.00 -23.34 -20.24
N LEU A 633 -37.03 -22.73 -19.07
CA LEU A 633 -35.83 -22.50 -18.24
C LEU A 633 -35.30 -23.81 -17.62
N PRO A 634 -33.98 -23.97 -17.45
CA PRO A 634 -33.41 -25.14 -16.77
C PRO A 634 -33.64 -25.10 -15.25
N THR A 635 -33.62 -26.26 -14.60
CA THR A 635 -33.59 -26.34 -13.13
C THR A 635 -32.19 -26.05 -12.60
N LEU A 636 -32.07 -25.43 -11.42
CA LEU A 636 -30.78 -25.18 -10.77
C LEU A 636 -30.19 -26.48 -10.21
N LYS A 637 -28.94 -26.78 -10.56
CA LYS A 637 -28.27 -28.04 -10.20
C LYS A 637 -27.03 -27.82 -9.32
N ALA A 638 -26.13 -26.94 -9.74
CA ALA A 638 -24.88 -26.69 -9.03
C ALA A 638 -24.41 -25.23 -9.17
N ILE A 639 -23.67 -24.75 -8.18
CA ILE A 639 -23.04 -23.44 -8.14
C ILE A 639 -21.56 -23.63 -7.87
N ILE A 640 -20.72 -23.03 -8.71
CA ILE A 640 -19.27 -23.01 -8.57
C ILE A 640 -18.87 -21.60 -8.13
N LEU A 641 -18.27 -21.50 -6.95
CA LEU A 641 -17.73 -20.25 -6.42
C LEU A 641 -16.24 -20.17 -6.71
N ASP A 642 -15.84 -19.15 -7.50
CA ASP A 642 -14.44 -18.82 -7.72
C ASP A 642 -13.95 -17.85 -6.63
N LEU A 643 -13.13 -18.38 -5.71
CA LEU A 643 -12.54 -17.62 -4.60
C LEU A 643 -11.11 -17.13 -4.90
N SER A 644 -10.69 -17.12 -6.16
CA SER A 644 -9.33 -16.67 -6.55
C SER A 644 -8.99 -15.25 -6.09
N SER A 645 -9.97 -14.34 -6.08
CA SER A 645 -9.85 -12.96 -5.58
C SER A 645 -10.07 -12.81 -4.07
N VAL A 646 -10.56 -13.87 -3.40
CA VAL A 646 -10.94 -13.82 -1.98
C VAL A 646 -9.76 -14.25 -1.12
N ASN A 647 -9.15 -13.27 -0.46
CA ASN A 647 -8.05 -13.53 0.45
C ASN A 647 -8.54 -14.03 1.83
N ASN A 648 -9.47 -13.29 2.43
CA ASN A 648 -10.05 -13.57 3.74
C ASN A 648 -11.57 -13.54 3.67
N VAL A 649 -12.20 -14.19 4.65
CA VAL A 649 -13.64 -14.19 4.85
C VAL A 649 -13.93 -13.94 6.33
N ASP A 650 -15.12 -13.41 6.62
CA ASP A 650 -15.55 -13.16 7.99
C ASP A 650 -16.85 -13.91 8.32
N VAL A 651 -17.27 -13.80 9.57
CA VAL A 651 -18.45 -14.52 10.07
C VAL A 651 -19.72 -14.06 9.36
N THR A 652 -19.85 -12.77 9.06
CA THR A 652 -21.04 -12.21 8.41
C THR A 652 -21.13 -12.68 6.97
N SER A 653 -20.02 -12.64 6.22
CA SER A 653 -20.00 -13.11 4.82
C SER A 653 -20.29 -14.60 4.73
N MET A 654 -19.75 -15.41 5.65
CA MET A 654 -20.07 -16.84 5.75
C MET A 654 -21.55 -17.08 6.10
N GLN A 655 -22.11 -16.32 7.05
CA GLN A 655 -23.52 -16.46 7.43
C GLN A 655 -24.45 -16.11 6.27
N CYS A 656 -24.20 -15.00 5.55
CA CYS A 656 -24.96 -14.64 4.36
C CYS A 656 -24.91 -15.76 3.30
N LEU A 657 -23.75 -16.41 3.12
CA LEU A 657 -23.61 -17.52 2.18
C LEU A 657 -24.43 -18.76 2.62
N VAL A 658 -24.45 -19.08 3.93
CA VAL A 658 -25.30 -20.14 4.49
C VAL A 658 -26.79 -19.84 4.27
N ASP A 659 -27.19 -18.58 4.41
CA ASP A 659 -28.59 -18.18 4.23
C ASP A 659 -29.02 -18.25 2.77
N VAL A 660 -28.16 -17.85 1.83
CA VAL A 660 -28.40 -18.06 0.39
C VAL A 660 -28.45 -19.54 0.04
N ARG A 661 -27.59 -20.39 0.63
CA ARG A 661 -27.70 -21.84 0.45
C ARG A 661 -29.06 -22.36 0.88
N LYS A 662 -29.56 -21.97 2.05
CA LYS A 662 -30.91 -22.38 2.50
C LYS A 662 -32.00 -21.88 1.55
N GLN A 663 -31.89 -20.64 1.05
CA GLN A 663 -32.84 -20.08 0.09
C GLN A 663 -32.87 -20.86 -1.22
N LEU A 664 -31.71 -21.23 -1.77
CA LEU A 664 -31.61 -21.98 -3.02
C LEU A 664 -31.94 -23.47 -2.87
N ASP A 665 -31.64 -24.06 -1.72
CA ASP A 665 -32.07 -25.43 -1.37
C ASP A 665 -33.60 -25.50 -1.25
N GLN A 666 -34.25 -24.46 -0.70
CA GLN A 666 -35.72 -24.36 -0.72
C GLN A 666 -36.26 -24.19 -2.15
N TYR A 667 -35.58 -23.43 -3.00
CA TYR A 667 -35.97 -23.21 -4.40
C TYR A 667 -35.90 -24.49 -5.25
N THR A 668 -34.98 -25.41 -4.92
CA THR A 668 -34.71 -26.64 -5.67
C THR A 668 -35.33 -27.90 -5.07
N SER A 669 -36.00 -27.78 -3.92
CA SER A 669 -36.69 -28.88 -3.24
C SER A 669 -37.58 -29.70 -4.19
N PRO A 670 -37.54 -31.05 -4.15
CA PRO A 670 -36.87 -31.91 -3.15
C PRO A 670 -35.35 -32.10 -3.36
N GLU A 671 -34.79 -31.57 -4.44
CA GLU A 671 -33.36 -31.61 -4.70
C GLU A 671 -32.63 -30.52 -3.89
N VAL A 672 -31.34 -30.74 -3.61
CA VAL A 672 -30.43 -29.74 -3.03
C VAL A 672 -29.31 -29.40 -4.01
N VAL A 673 -28.89 -28.14 -3.99
CA VAL A 673 -27.88 -27.57 -4.88
C VAL A 673 -26.49 -28.03 -4.46
N ASP A 674 -25.65 -28.41 -5.43
CA ASP A 674 -24.24 -28.68 -5.15
C ASP A 674 -23.42 -27.40 -5.14
N TRP A 675 -22.69 -27.19 -4.05
CA TRP A 675 -21.80 -26.05 -3.87
C TRP A 675 -20.35 -26.49 -4.05
N HIS A 676 -19.80 -26.16 -5.22
CA HIS A 676 -18.40 -26.37 -5.56
C HIS A 676 -17.61 -25.10 -5.29
N ILE A 677 -16.42 -25.24 -4.71
CA ILE A 677 -15.54 -24.11 -4.40
C ILE A 677 -14.22 -24.32 -5.13
N ALA A 678 -13.75 -23.31 -5.85
CA ALA A 678 -12.47 -23.34 -6.56
C ALA A 678 -11.51 -22.26 -6.05
N CYS A 679 -10.20 -22.47 -6.28
CA CYS A 679 -9.15 -21.46 -6.11
C CYS A 679 -8.99 -20.90 -4.68
N ILE A 680 -9.09 -21.74 -3.64
CA ILE A 680 -8.92 -21.29 -2.25
C ILE A 680 -7.43 -21.09 -1.92
N ASN A 681 -7.01 -19.85 -1.72
CA ASN A 681 -5.61 -19.53 -1.38
C ASN A 681 -5.31 -19.55 0.13
N ASN A 682 -6.32 -19.36 0.99
CA ASN A 682 -6.12 -19.21 2.44
C ASN A 682 -6.71 -20.38 3.25
N ARG A 683 -5.89 -20.97 4.14
CA ARG A 683 -6.27 -22.06 5.06
C ARG A 683 -7.37 -21.66 6.04
N TRP A 684 -7.42 -20.39 6.47
CA TRP A 684 -8.49 -19.88 7.34
C TRP A 684 -9.83 -19.78 6.62
N THR A 685 -9.82 -19.32 5.37
CA THR A 685 -11.00 -19.31 4.51
C THR A 685 -11.52 -20.73 4.26
N LYS A 686 -10.61 -21.67 3.98
CA LYS A 686 -10.95 -23.11 3.86
C LYS A 686 -11.60 -23.66 5.12
N ARG A 687 -11.06 -23.34 6.30
CA ARG A 687 -11.63 -23.72 7.60
C ARG A 687 -13.02 -23.10 7.83
N ALA A 688 -13.20 -21.83 7.48
CA ALA A 688 -14.46 -21.12 7.64
C ALA A 688 -15.57 -21.74 6.77
N LEU A 689 -15.27 -22.02 5.49
CA LEU A 689 -16.19 -22.71 4.56
C LEU A 689 -16.55 -24.11 5.06
N ALA A 690 -15.56 -24.87 5.54
CA ALA A 690 -15.78 -26.18 6.13
C ALA A 690 -16.71 -26.12 7.35
N ALA A 691 -16.49 -25.15 8.23
CA ALA A 691 -17.31 -24.93 9.42
C ALA A 691 -18.74 -24.49 9.08
N ALA A 692 -18.92 -23.78 7.97
CA ALA A 692 -20.22 -23.43 7.41
C ALA A 692 -20.89 -24.59 6.62
N GLY A 693 -20.24 -25.75 6.53
CA GLY A 693 -20.76 -26.95 5.88
C GLY A 693 -20.61 -26.95 4.35
N PHE A 694 -19.76 -26.10 3.79
CA PHE A 694 -19.39 -26.11 2.37
C PHE A 694 -18.18 -27.02 2.13
N GLY A 695 -18.01 -27.51 0.89
CA GLY A 695 -16.93 -28.45 0.53
C GLY A 695 -17.25 -29.92 0.80
N LEU A 696 -18.43 -30.22 1.33
CA LEU A 696 -18.96 -31.56 1.58
C LEU A 696 -20.32 -31.75 0.88
N PRO A 697 -20.67 -32.98 0.45
CA PRO A 697 -21.97 -33.25 -0.11
C PRO A 697 -23.07 -33.11 0.96
N THR A 698 -24.13 -32.37 0.63
CA THR A 698 -25.31 -32.21 1.50
C THR A 698 -26.12 -33.51 1.50
N ALA A 699 -26.52 -33.99 2.69
CA ALA A 699 -27.50 -35.07 2.79
C ALA A 699 -28.86 -34.56 2.30
N GLY A 700 -29.57 -35.34 1.47
CA GLY A 700 -30.92 -35.00 1.02
C GLY A 700 -31.93 -35.05 2.17
N ALA A 701 -33.11 -34.44 1.98
CA ALA A 701 -34.19 -34.42 2.97
C ALA A 701 -34.63 -35.83 3.42
N ASP A 702 -34.42 -36.85 2.60
CA ASP A 702 -34.80 -38.25 2.84
C ASP A 702 -33.77 -39.07 3.63
N GLY A 703 -32.65 -38.48 4.04
CA GLY A 703 -31.61 -39.15 4.83
C GLY A 703 -30.82 -40.25 4.10
N LYS A 704 -31.19 -40.60 2.87
CA LYS A 704 -30.39 -41.49 2.00
C LYS A 704 -29.14 -40.75 1.51
N GLY A 705 -27.96 -41.34 1.72
CA GLY A 705 -26.70 -40.80 1.21
C GLY A 705 -26.69 -40.76 -0.31
N ARG A 706 -26.53 -39.57 -0.90
CA ARG A 706 -26.39 -39.39 -2.36
C ARG A 706 -25.11 -40.07 -2.86
N ARG A 707 -25.17 -40.79 -3.98
CA ARG A 707 -23.97 -41.17 -4.74
C ARG A 707 -23.40 -39.92 -5.41
N TRP A 708 -22.11 -39.71 -5.25
CA TRP A 708 -21.36 -38.59 -5.84
C TRP A 708 -20.02 -39.12 -6.36
N LYS A 709 -19.47 -38.49 -7.41
CA LYS A 709 -18.22 -38.90 -8.05
C LYS A 709 -17.13 -37.85 -7.74
N PRO A 710 -16.19 -38.12 -6.80
CA PRO A 710 -15.08 -37.22 -6.54
C PRO A 710 -14.20 -37.08 -7.78
N ILE A 711 -13.81 -35.85 -8.11
CA ILE A 711 -12.66 -35.59 -8.98
C ILE A 711 -11.59 -34.93 -8.11
N PHE A 712 -10.39 -35.51 -8.10
CA PHE A 712 -9.25 -34.98 -7.34
C PHE A 712 -8.12 -34.62 -8.29
N SER A 713 -7.56 -33.43 -8.12
CA SER A 713 -6.35 -33.01 -8.84
C SER A 713 -5.13 -33.62 -8.18
N VAL A 714 -4.29 -34.27 -8.98
CA VAL A 714 -3.08 -34.97 -8.55
C VAL A 714 -1.88 -34.32 -9.24
N ALA A 715 -0.81 -34.08 -8.50
CA ALA A 715 0.45 -33.55 -8.98
C ALA A 715 1.52 -34.64 -8.96
N GLU A 716 2.40 -34.63 -9.97
CA GLU A 716 3.59 -35.48 -9.99
C GLU A 716 4.57 -34.96 -8.92
N MET A 717 4.93 -35.81 -7.95
CA MET A 717 5.94 -35.52 -6.95
C MET A 717 7.31 -35.87 -7.55
N ARG A 718 8.24 -34.90 -7.57
CA ARG A 718 9.64 -35.16 -7.91
C ARG A 718 10.38 -35.59 -6.66
N ASP A 719 10.90 -36.81 -6.67
CA ASP A 719 11.79 -37.29 -5.61
C ASP A 719 13.16 -36.62 -5.74
N THR A 720 13.38 -35.56 -4.95
CA THR A 720 14.65 -34.80 -4.91
C THR A 720 15.89 -35.66 -4.66
N ALA A 721 15.73 -36.84 -4.03
CA ALA A 721 16.82 -37.80 -3.83
C ALA A 721 17.16 -38.57 -5.12
N GLU A 722 16.16 -38.91 -5.94
CA GLU A 722 16.37 -39.61 -7.21
C GLU A 722 16.92 -38.68 -8.30
N ASP A 723 16.50 -37.41 -8.33
CA ASP A 723 17.07 -36.40 -9.23
C ASP A 723 18.57 -36.15 -8.93
N LEU A 724 18.98 -36.15 -7.66
CA LEU A 724 20.40 -36.05 -7.27
C LEU A 724 21.21 -37.30 -7.66
N ILE A 725 20.58 -38.48 -7.66
CA ILE A 725 21.20 -39.74 -8.11
C ILE A 725 21.25 -39.77 -9.64
N SER A 726 20.21 -39.31 -10.33
CA SER A 726 20.15 -39.26 -11.79
C SER A 726 21.07 -38.18 -12.37
N GLU A 727 21.22 -37.01 -11.72
CA GLU A 727 22.24 -36.00 -12.05
C GLU A 727 23.65 -36.54 -11.79
N LYS A 728 23.89 -37.25 -10.67
CA LYS A 728 25.18 -37.91 -10.41
C LYS A 728 25.50 -39.02 -11.40
N THR A 729 24.49 -39.77 -11.85
CA THR A 729 24.64 -40.86 -12.82
C THR A 729 24.88 -40.30 -14.22
N GLN A 730 24.23 -39.18 -14.59
CA GLN A 730 24.52 -38.47 -15.83
C GLN A 730 25.91 -37.81 -15.81
N MET A 731 26.35 -37.27 -14.68
CA MET A 731 27.72 -36.80 -14.48
C MET A 731 28.73 -37.94 -14.55
N SER A 732 28.46 -39.10 -13.95
CA SER A 732 29.38 -40.25 -13.99
C SER A 732 29.48 -40.87 -15.38
N VAL A 733 28.40 -40.87 -16.18
CA VAL A 733 28.44 -41.31 -17.58
C VAL A 733 29.21 -40.31 -18.46
N GLN A 734 29.14 -39.01 -18.18
CA GLN A 734 30.01 -38.00 -18.82
C GLN A 734 31.48 -38.10 -18.39
N ASP A 735 31.75 -38.50 -17.14
CA ASP A 735 33.10 -38.71 -16.63
C ASP A 735 33.69 -40.06 -17.11
N GLU A 736 32.90 -41.10 -17.39
CA GLU A 736 33.36 -42.35 -18.01
C GLU A 736 33.69 -42.19 -19.51
N GLU A 737 33.02 -41.29 -20.24
CA GLU A 737 33.43 -40.93 -21.62
C GLU A 737 34.73 -40.10 -21.66
N MET A 738 35.13 -39.49 -20.54
CA MET A 738 36.40 -38.78 -20.37
C MET A 738 37.33 -39.54 -19.42
N GLY A 739 37.87 -40.66 -19.91
CA GLY A 739 38.75 -41.57 -19.17
C GLY A 739 39.73 -40.90 -18.19
N ARG A 740 39.47 -41.07 -16.89
CA ARG A 740 40.42 -40.84 -15.79
C ARG A 740 40.19 -41.88 -14.69
N GLU A 741 41.12 -42.81 -14.59
CA GLU A 741 41.30 -43.68 -13.43
C GLU A 741 41.81 -42.86 -12.24
N SER A 742 41.17 -42.96 -11.07
CA SER A 742 41.83 -42.74 -9.79
C SER A 742 41.09 -43.41 -8.63
N ASP A 743 41.89 -44.02 -7.76
CA ASP A 743 41.60 -44.94 -6.67
C ASP A 743 40.59 -44.49 -5.61
N SER A 744 39.89 -45.49 -5.04
CA SER A 744 39.11 -45.39 -3.79
C SER A 744 39.93 -45.91 -2.60
N PRO A 745 39.61 -45.51 -1.36
CA PRO A 745 39.13 -46.54 -0.43
C PRO A 745 37.91 -46.14 0.42
N ASP A 746 37.09 -47.17 0.63
CA ASP A 746 35.97 -47.46 1.54
C ASP A 746 35.62 -46.50 2.69
N ILE A 747 34.31 -46.39 2.99
CA ILE A 747 33.70 -46.86 4.26
C ILE A 747 32.16 -46.61 4.37
N TYR A 748 31.48 -47.66 4.84
CA TYR A 748 30.15 -47.85 5.49
C TYR A 748 28.82 -47.76 4.72
N SER A 749 28.21 -48.95 4.62
CA SER A 749 26.84 -49.33 4.27
C SER A 749 25.81 -49.05 5.36
N SER A 750 24.58 -48.71 4.96
CA SER A 750 23.36 -49.07 5.69
C SER A 750 22.15 -49.29 4.77
N SER A 751 21.88 -50.57 4.50
CA SER A 751 20.59 -51.28 4.39
C SER A 751 19.34 -50.67 3.74
N SER A 752 18.86 -51.38 2.71
CA SER A 752 17.46 -51.72 2.29
C SER A 752 17.31 -51.48 0.78
N SER A 753 16.74 -52.33 -0.06
CA SER A 753 15.97 -53.57 0.07
C SER A 753 16.15 -54.36 -1.22
N THR A 754 16.30 -55.68 -1.11
CA THR A 754 16.48 -56.62 -2.22
C THR A 754 15.20 -56.75 -3.05
N GLU A 755 15.21 -56.36 -4.32
CA GLU A 755 14.23 -56.81 -5.30
C GLU A 755 14.88 -57.77 -6.31
N THR A 756 14.29 -58.95 -6.39
CA THR A 756 14.70 -60.10 -7.19
C THR A 756 14.51 -59.81 -8.68
N ALA A 757 15.61 -59.76 -9.45
CA ALA A 757 15.54 -59.70 -10.91
C ALA A 757 15.17 -61.09 -11.47
N VAL A 758 14.00 -61.19 -12.09
CA VAL A 758 13.61 -62.35 -12.91
C VAL A 758 14.20 -62.14 -14.31
N ILE A 759 15.18 -62.96 -14.67
CA ILE A 759 15.75 -63.00 -16.02
C ILE A 759 14.83 -63.87 -16.88
N ASN A 760 14.25 -63.29 -17.94
CA ASN A 760 13.55 -64.05 -18.97
C ASN A 760 14.50 -64.32 -20.15
N GLU A 761 14.53 -65.56 -20.63
CA GLU A 761 15.35 -65.98 -21.78
C GLU A 761 14.78 -65.42 -23.09
N LYS A 762 15.13 -64.16 -23.38
CA LYS A 762 15.17 -63.53 -24.71
C LYS A 762 15.63 -62.09 -24.47
N GLY A 763 16.86 -61.77 -24.88
CA GLY A 763 17.57 -60.54 -24.55
C GLY A 763 16.88 -59.24 -24.98
N ALA A 764 15.89 -58.80 -24.21
CA ALA A 764 15.32 -57.47 -24.22
C ALA A 764 15.33 -56.93 -22.78
N SER A 765 16.16 -55.93 -22.53
CA SER A 765 16.16 -55.19 -21.26
C SER A 765 14.87 -54.36 -21.17
N VAL A 766 13.88 -54.87 -20.44
CA VAL A 766 12.74 -54.05 -20.03
C VAL A 766 13.23 -53.13 -18.92
N VAL A 767 13.56 -51.89 -19.27
CA VAL A 767 13.74 -50.81 -18.30
C VAL A 767 12.39 -50.60 -17.62
N SER A 768 12.25 -51.07 -16.38
CA SER A 768 11.11 -50.72 -15.54
C SER A 768 11.12 -49.19 -15.34
N ARG A 769 10.14 -48.49 -15.93
CA ARG A 769 9.98 -47.06 -15.68
C ARG A 769 9.85 -46.83 -14.17
N PRO A 770 10.58 -45.88 -13.57
CA PRO A 770 10.41 -45.55 -12.16
C PRO A 770 8.95 -45.18 -11.92
N ARG A 771 8.38 -45.73 -10.85
CA ARG A 771 6.98 -45.57 -10.48
C ARG A 771 6.80 -44.11 -10.03
N ARG A 772 6.25 -43.26 -10.92
CA ARG A 772 6.01 -41.84 -10.61
C ARG A 772 5.10 -41.74 -9.38
N THR A 773 5.60 -41.13 -8.31
CA THR A 773 4.81 -40.91 -7.10
C THR A 773 3.87 -39.74 -7.33
N GLU A 774 2.59 -40.05 -7.45
CA GLU A 774 1.51 -39.10 -7.67
C GLU A 774 0.86 -38.71 -6.33
N ALA A 775 0.79 -37.40 -6.04
CA ALA A 775 0.27 -36.88 -4.78
C ALA A 775 -0.92 -35.93 -5.00
N ALA A 776 -1.96 -36.05 -4.17
CA ALA A 776 -3.13 -35.16 -4.26
C ALA A 776 -2.76 -33.71 -3.84
N VAL A 777 -3.17 -32.72 -4.63
CA VAL A 777 -2.88 -31.30 -4.35
C VAL A 777 -3.71 -30.78 -3.17
N TYR A 778 -4.95 -31.27 -3.03
CA TYR A 778 -5.81 -30.98 -1.89
C TYR A 778 -6.21 -32.23 -1.13
N GLY A 779 -6.49 -32.02 0.16
CA GLY A 779 -6.96 -33.08 1.05
C GLY A 779 -8.25 -33.70 0.55
N ARG A 780 -8.31 -35.04 0.54
CA ARG A 780 -9.50 -35.81 0.12
C ARG A 780 -10.71 -35.67 1.07
N ASN A 781 -10.54 -34.97 2.20
CA ASN A 781 -11.58 -34.69 3.19
C ASN A 781 -12.60 -33.63 2.75
N GLN A 782 -12.35 -32.90 1.65
CA GLN A 782 -13.27 -31.90 1.09
C GLN A 782 -13.46 -32.11 -0.41
N PRO A 783 -14.34 -33.03 -0.82
CA PRO A 783 -14.48 -33.40 -2.22
C PRO A 783 -15.02 -32.31 -3.15
N PHE A 784 -15.70 -31.30 -2.62
CA PHE A 784 -16.22 -30.18 -3.42
C PHE A 784 -15.29 -28.94 -3.37
N ALA A 785 -14.07 -29.09 -2.85
CA ALA A 785 -13.03 -28.07 -2.91
C ALA A 785 -12.00 -28.43 -3.99
N HIS A 786 -11.90 -27.58 -5.02
CA HIS A 786 -11.15 -27.80 -6.25
C HIS A 786 -9.97 -26.83 -6.39
N VAL A 787 -8.91 -27.25 -7.08
CA VAL A 787 -7.74 -26.42 -7.40
C VAL A 787 -8.11 -25.33 -8.40
N ASP A 788 -8.82 -25.71 -9.45
CA ASP A 788 -9.16 -24.86 -10.58
C ASP A 788 -10.65 -24.97 -10.96
N LEU A 789 -11.09 -24.03 -11.78
CA LEU A 789 -12.48 -24.00 -12.26
C LEU A 789 -12.81 -25.16 -13.20
N THR A 790 -11.83 -25.66 -13.96
CA THR A 790 -12.04 -26.78 -14.88
C THR A 790 -12.36 -28.05 -14.10
N SER A 791 -11.58 -28.40 -13.06
CA SER A 791 -11.90 -29.55 -12.20
C SER A 791 -13.23 -29.36 -11.47
N ALA A 792 -13.52 -28.13 -11.01
CA ALA A 792 -14.80 -27.82 -10.36
C ALA A 792 -15.99 -28.05 -11.29
N LEU A 793 -15.89 -27.59 -12.54
CA LEU A 793 -16.93 -27.74 -13.56
C LEU A 793 -17.11 -29.21 -13.95
N GLN A 794 -16.02 -29.92 -14.23
CA GLN A 794 -16.07 -31.35 -14.57
C GLN A 794 -16.69 -32.17 -13.42
N SER A 795 -16.34 -31.84 -12.17
CA SER A 795 -16.91 -32.52 -11.00
C SER A 795 -18.40 -32.22 -10.86
N ALA A 796 -18.83 -30.98 -11.10
CA ALA A 796 -20.23 -30.61 -11.06
C ALA A 796 -21.05 -31.33 -12.16
N ILE A 797 -20.53 -31.39 -13.39
CA ILE A 797 -21.17 -32.12 -14.50
C ILE A 797 -21.26 -33.61 -14.18
N ALA A 798 -20.18 -34.25 -13.72
CA ALA A 798 -20.17 -35.67 -13.38
C ALA A 798 -21.16 -36.02 -12.26
N ASN A 799 -21.35 -35.13 -11.28
CA ASN A 799 -22.34 -35.30 -10.22
C ASN A 799 -23.77 -35.14 -10.73
N VAL A 800 -24.00 -34.21 -11.65
CA VAL A 800 -25.31 -34.02 -12.30
C VAL A 800 -25.69 -35.23 -13.14
N GLU A 801 -24.77 -35.74 -13.96
CA GLU A 801 -25.00 -36.91 -14.81
C GLU A 801 -25.26 -38.16 -13.95
N ALA A 802 -24.46 -38.37 -12.89
CA ALA A 802 -24.67 -39.47 -11.96
C ALA A 802 -26.05 -39.43 -11.27
N ARG A 803 -26.62 -38.23 -11.04
CA ARG A 803 -27.98 -38.08 -10.51
C ARG A 803 -29.05 -38.45 -11.54
N GLN A 804 -28.85 -38.04 -12.79
CA GLN A 804 -29.78 -38.36 -13.87
C GLN A 804 -29.81 -39.85 -14.20
N GLU A 805 -28.66 -40.53 -14.11
CA GLU A 805 -28.57 -42.00 -14.20
C GLU A 805 -29.39 -42.66 -13.10
N PHE A 806 -29.22 -42.24 -11.84
CA PHE A 806 -29.94 -42.80 -10.70
C PHE A 806 -31.47 -42.63 -10.82
N HIS A 807 -31.95 -41.46 -11.27
CA HIS A 807 -33.39 -41.22 -11.47
C HIS A 807 -34.01 -41.95 -12.67
N ARG A 808 -33.21 -42.59 -13.53
CA ARG A 808 -33.70 -43.45 -14.62
C ARG A 808 -33.84 -44.91 -14.20
N ASP A 809 -33.11 -45.33 -13.17
CA ASP A 809 -33.09 -46.70 -12.66
C ASP A 809 -34.14 -46.93 -11.55
N ASP A 810 -34.62 -45.85 -10.91
CA ASP A 810 -35.80 -45.80 -10.02
C ASP A 810 -37.09 -45.49 -10.81
#